data_AF-A0A543I2C1-F1
#
_entry.id   AF-A0A543I2C1-F1
#
_cell.length_a   1.000
_cell.length_b   1.000
_cell.length_c   1.000
_cell.angle_alpha   90.00
_cell.angle_beta   90.00
_cell.angle_gamma   90.00
#
_symmetry.space_group_name_H-M   'P 1'
#
loop_
_entity.id
_entity.type
_entity.pdbx_description
1 polymer ?
#
loop_
_entity_poly.entity_id
_entity_poly.type
_entity_poly.pdbx_seq_one_letter_code
_entity_poly.pdbx_strand_id
1 'polypeptide(L)'
;MSSVPRAIPSAERRTSLAIGVTVAVVCAGLVASLVAARFSGAVAAPPAGITDAGPVVRAALPLVRVVGDVAAALTLGVLLLAATMIPGATRAASAEPGEPRRALALKVATASAFTWALAAAVGIVLTFADAAGMPLSEPTFGAQLVDSVWSIDTLRVNLLSAVAAFVVASWAALATSRAATVALTVIALFGVLVLAPAGHAGGSSDHETAVNALGAHLVGVSLWLGGLLGLVVLRRALGDSLGVVARRYSTLALWCFVIVGVSGVMSASTRLSGWQDLTTDYGLLVVAKVLAFVALGAAGWWHRRAMLDRIDAGGRRAFARLAAGETVVMGVAVGIATALARTAPPVPEVESDPSPALALTGFPAPSAPTAMSWLTAWRVEWLFLAVGLLAIGLYLAGVIRLRRRGDAWPVLRTVTWVLGWLLFIYATNGVLGIYGRVAFSWHMTLHMIEAMVVPIFLVLGAPVTLALRTLRPRHDGTLGPRELVLGAVHSRVMVVLGNPIFAAAFFFMSLVAFYWTGLFELALSTHTGHLLMTAHFMITGYLFAWVLIGVDPGPKRWSPALRLIVLFATIAFHAFFGVAMITGTALLGGDFFPTIAIPWVPDLLADQRFGGGVAWAIGEFPSLVLALIVAVQWFRTDSAESVRADRKADRDGDAELAAYNARLAQLADRDQRTKA
;
A
#
# COMPACT_ATOMS: atom_id res chain seq x y z
N MET A 1 49.89 45.30 9.63
CA MET A 1 49.29 43.94 9.73
C MET A 1 48.00 43.93 8.94
N SER A 2 48.06 43.58 7.66
CA SER A 2 46.87 43.44 6.80
C SER A 2 46.29 42.04 6.96
N SER A 3 45.02 41.97 7.33
CA SER A 3 44.24 40.73 7.40
C SER A 3 43.90 40.28 5.99
N VAL A 4 44.58 39.23 5.53
CA VAL A 4 44.25 38.54 4.27
C VAL A 4 42.82 37.98 4.36
N PRO A 5 41.92 38.27 3.40
CA PRO A 5 40.60 37.66 3.37
C PRO A 5 40.73 36.16 3.05
N ARG A 6 40.14 35.29 3.87
CA ARG A 6 39.99 33.87 3.53
C ARG A 6 39.19 33.75 2.24
N ALA A 7 39.82 33.22 1.19
CA ALA A 7 39.19 32.94 -0.09
C ALA A 7 37.93 32.06 0.10
N ILE A 8 36.80 32.57 -0.37
CA ILE A 8 35.53 31.84 -0.45
C ILE A 8 35.69 30.80 -1.57
N PRO A 9 35.52 29.49 -1.33
CA PRO A 9 35.64 28.49 -2.40
C PRO A 9 34.56 28.69 -3.46
N SER A 10 34.96 28.72 -4.75
CA SER A 10 34.12 28.99 -5.93
C SER A 10 32.95 28.00 -6.10
N ALA A 11 31.94 28.41 -6.88
CA ALA A 11 30.69 27.68 -7.14
C ALA A 11 30.86 26.30 -7.83
N GLU A 12 31.99 26.02 -8.46
CA GLU A 12 32.24 24.76 -9.18
C GLU A 12 32.60 23.59 -8.24
N ARG A 13 33.40 23.85 -7.18
CA ARG A 13 33.64 22.84 -6.12
C ARG A 13 32.36 22.50 -5.35
N ARG A 14 31.27 23.26 -5.57
CA ARG A 14 30.01 23.11 -4.87
C ARG A 14 29.13 22.01 -5.50
N THR A 15 29.18 21.79 -6.80
CA THR A 15 28.33 20.78 -7.49
C THR A 15 28.94 19.38 -7.47
N SER A 16 30.28 19.29 -7.40
CA SER A 16 31.05 18.05 -7.53
C SER A 16 30.79 16.99 -6.43
N LEU A 17 30.57 17.38 -5.18
CA LEU A 17 30.41 16.42 -4.07
C LEU A 17 29.02 15.75 -4.04
N ALA A 18 27.96 16.44 -4.48
CA ALA A 18 26.61 15.84 -4.53
C ALA A 18 26.50 14.82 -5.67
N ILE A 19 27.00 15.22 -6.85
CA ILE A 19 27.15 14.33 -8.00
C ILE A 19 28.06 13.16 -7.62
N GLY A 20 29.19 13.42 -6.94
CA GLY A 20 30.13 12.38 -6.53
C GLY A 20 29.55 11.27 -5.65
N VAL A 21 28.59 11.57 -4.76
CA VAL A 21 27.96 10.52 -3.92
C VAL A 21 26.95 9.71 -4.72
N THR A 22 26.07 10.34 -5.51
CA THR A 22 25.16 9.60 -6.39
C THR A 22 25.94 8.73 -7.38
N VAL A 23 27.00 9.28 -7.97
CA VAL A 23 27.93 8.54 -8.84
C VAL A 23 28.59 7.40 -8.08
N ALA A 24 29.08 7.61 -6.86
CA ALA A 24 29.71 6.53 -6.08
C ALA A 24 28.74 5.39 -5.76
N VAL A 25 27.47 5.69 -5.47
CA VAL A 25 26.43 4.70 -5.19
C VAL A 25 26.09 3.91 -6.46
N VAL A 26 25.92 4.61 -7.59
CA VAL A 26 25.76 3.98 -8.90
C VAL A 26 26.96 3.11 -9.21
N CYS A 27 28.19 3.62 -9.12
CA CYS A 27 29.41 2.86 -9.35
C CYS A 27 29.53 1.63 -8.45
N ALA A 28 29.22 1.74 -7.15
CA ALA A 28 29.22 0.60 -6.24
C ALA A 28 28.19 -0.46 -6.64
N GLY A 29 26.98 -0.04 -6.98
CA GLY A 29 25.93 -0.93 -7.49
C GLY A 29 26.31 -1.59 -8.82
N LEU A 30 26.93 -0.84 -9.75
CA LEU A 30 27.40 -1.36 -11.03
C LEU A 30 28.54 -2.36 -10.85
N VAL A 31 29.55 -2.02 -10.04
CA VAL A 31 30.67 -2.94 -9.74
C VAL A 31 30.14 -4.22 -9.11
N ALA A 32 29.26 -4.12 -8.12
CA ALA A 32 28.74 -5.30 -7.47
C ALA A 32 27.83 -6.14 -8.38
N SER A 33 27.07 -5.51 -9.28
CA SER A 33 26.26 -6.22 -10.28
C SER A 33 27.11 -6.89 -11.35
N LEU A 34 28.22 -6.28 -11.78
CA LEU A 34 29.18 -6.89 -12.70
C LEU A 34 29.92 -8.06 -12.04
N VAL A 35 30.33 -7.91 -10.78
CA VAL A 35 30.92 -8.98 -9.99
C VAL A 35 29.95 -10.14 -9.85
N ALA A 36 28.71 -9.87 -9.44
CA ALA A 36 27.63 -10.85 -9.35
C ALA A 36 27.41 -11.60 -10.67
N ALA A 37 27.28 -10.86 -11.78
CA ALA A 37 27.03 -11.45 -13.10
C ALA A 37 28.22 -12.29 -13.60
N ARG A 38 29.45 -11.95 -13.20
CA ARG A 38 30.65 -12.75 -13.50
C ARG A 38 30.70 -14.03 -12.66
N PHE A 39 30.39 -13.96 -11.37
CA PHE A 39 30.38 -15.13 -10.49
C PHE A 39 29.25 -16.11 -10.81
N SER A 40 28.08 -15.60 -11.20
CA SER A 40 26.93 -16.44 -11.57
C SER A 40 27.03 -17.02 -12.99
N GLY A 41 28.12 -16.75 -13.73
CA GLY A 41 28.27 -17.14 -15.13
C GLY A 41 27.33 -16.42 -16.11
N ALA A 42 26.55 -15.43 -15.66
CA ALA A 42 25.46 -14.90 -16.47
C ALA A 42 25.88 -13.87 -17.54
N VAL A 43 27.16 -13.48 -17.56
CA VAL A 43 27.77 -12.78 -18.70
C VAL A 43 28.47 -13.77 -19.64
N ALA A 44 28.68 -15.03 -19.22
CA ALA A 44 29.27 -16.06 -20.05
C ALA A 44 28.36 -16.39 -21.23
N ALA A 45 28.95 -16.85 -22.33
CA ALA A 45 28.18 -17.35 -23.45
C ALA A 45 27.42 -18.62 -23.01
N PRO A 46 26.15 -18.78 -23.41
CA PRO A 46 25.44 -20.03 -23.15
C PRO A 46 26.11 -21.21 -23.88
N PRO A 47 25.90 -22.45 -23.40
CA PRO A 47 26.37 -23.64 -24.10
C PRO A 47 26.00 -23.65 -25.59
N ALA A 48 26.87 -24.25 -26.42
CA ALA A 48 26.64 -24.33 -27.86
C ALA A 48 25.28 -24.99 -28.18
N GLY A 49 24.48 -24.34 -29.03
CA GLY A 49 23.15 -24.81 -29.42
C GLY A 49 21.97 -24.08 -28.74
N ILE A 50 22.23 -23.22 -27.76
CA ILE A 50 21.23 -22.33 -27.15
C ILE A 50 21.29 -20.96 -27.83
N THR A 51 20.13 -20.40 -28.18
CA THR A 51 20.01 -19.05 -28.77
C THR A 51 20.43 -17.96 -27.77
N ASP A 52 20.99 -16.87 -28.27
CA ASP A 52 21.62 -15.84 -27.45
C ASP A 52 21.41 -14.44 -28.04
N ALA A 53 21.04 -13.49 -27.18
CA ALA A 53 20.89 -12.08 -27.54
C ALA A 53 22.24 -11.38 -27.83
N GLY A 54 23.35 -12.02 -27.46
CA GLY A 54 24.70 -11.58 -27.68
C GLY A 54 25.32 -10.84 -26.48
N PRO A 55 26.65 -10.62 -26.51
CA PRO A 55 27.40 -10.14 -25.35
C PRO A 55 27.01 -8.72 -24.92
N VAL A 56 26.56 -7.88 -25.86
CA VAL A 56 26.12 -6.51 -25.57
C VAL A 56 24.89 -6.52 -24.67
N VAL A 57 23.89 -7.35 -24.98
CA VAL A 57 22.65 -7.45 -24.18
C VAL A 57 22.97 -7.97 -22.78
N ARG A 58 23.77 -9.04 -22.66
CA ARG A 58 24.18 -9.61 -21.37
C ARG A 58 24.93 -8.61 -20.48
N ALA A 59 25.79 -7.78 -21.06
CA ALA A 59 26.55 -6.77 -20.33
C ALA A 59 25.71 -5.52 -20.00
N ALA A 60 24.83 -5.09 -20.91
CA ALA A 60 24.05 -3.86 -20.75
C ALA A 60 22.88 -4.03 -19.78
N LEU A 61 22.21 -5.19 -19.78
CA LEU A 61 20.99 -5.41 -19.00
C LEU A 61 21.17 -5.16 -17.48
N PRO A 62 22.21 -5.70 -16.80
CA PRO A 62 22.44 -5.40 -15.39
C PRO A 62 22.74 -3.91 -15.13
N LEU A 63 23.44 -3.24 -16.05
CA LEU A 63 23.82 -1.84 -15.90
C LEU A 63 22.58 -0.93 -15.99
N VAL A 64 21.74 -1.16 -17.00
CA VAL A 64 20.49 -0.42 -17.22
C VAL A 64 19.55 -0.61 -16.03
N ARG A 65 19.47 -1.83 -15.47
CA ARG A 65 18.68 -2.11 -14.28
C ARG A 65 19.14 -1.31 -13.06
N VAL A 66 20.43 -1.31 -12.73
CA VAL A 66 20.97 -0.53 -11.60
C VAL A 66 20.70 0.96 -11.77
N VAL A 67 20.88 1.50 -12.97
CA VAL A 67 20.59 2.90 -13.27
C VAL A 67 19.11 3.20 -13.06
N GLY A 68 18.22 2.34 -13.56
CA GLY A 68 16.77 2.45 -13.40
C GLY A 68 16.35 2.40 -11.92
N ASP A 69 16.85 1.44 -11.15
CA ASP A 69 16.52 1.25 -9.74
C ASP A 69 16.94 2.45 -8.87
N VAL A 70 18.16 2.96 -9.07
CA VAL A 70 18.66 4.15 -8.35
C VAL A 70 17.86 5.39 -8.74
N ALA A 71 17.53 5.54 -10.03
CA ALA A 71 16.74 6.65 -10.53
C ALA A 71 15.29 6.63 -9.99
N ALA A 72 14.65 5.45 -9.95
CA ALA A 72 13.33 5.25 -9.37
C ALA A 72 13.32 5.56 -7.87
N ALA A 73 14.28 5.02 -7.11
CA ALA A 73 14.44 5.30 -5.69
C ALA A 73 14.64 6.80 -5.43
N LEU A 74 15.57 7.46 -6.12
CA LEU A 74 15.82 8.90 -5.98
C LEU A 74 14.56 9.72 -6.30
N THR A 75 13.84 9.37 -7.37
CA THR A 75 12.58 10.02 -7.75
C THR A 75 11.57 9.95 -6.61
N LEU A 76 11.28 8.73 -6.14
CA LEU A 76 10.30 8.49 -5.08
C LEU A 76 10.69 9.20 -3.78
N GLY A 77 11.95 9.08 -3.37
CA GLY A 77 12.46 9.69 -2.15
C GLY A 77 12.41 11.21 -2.17
N VAL A 78 12.82 11.85 -3.27
CA VAL A 78 12.80 13.31 -3.41
C VAL A 78 11.37 13.84 -3.48
N LEU A 79 10.47 13.17 -4.20
CA LEU A 79 9.04 13.53 -4.23
C LEU A 79 8.42 13.43 -2.83
N LEU A 80 8.71 12.37 -2.08
CA LEU A 80 8.20 12.21 -0.73
C LEU A 80 8.70 13.31 0.22
N LEU A 81 10.00 13.63 0.16
CA LEU A 81 10.59 14.73 0.94
C LEU A 81 9.90 16.06 0.59
N ALA A 82 9.74 16.34 -0.70
CA ALA A 82 9.10 17.54 -1.23
C ALA A 82 7.61 17.65 -0.84
N ALA A 83 6.87 16.54 -0.90
CA ALA A 83 5.46 16.46 -0.54
C ALA A 83 5.26 16.70 0.96
N THR A 84 6.07 16.05 1.80
CA THR A 84 5.72 15.89 3.23
C THR A 84 6.69 16.53 4.21
N MET A 85 7.99 16.64 3.90
CA MET A 85 9.00 16.92 4.91
C MET A 85 9.65 18.30 4.81
N ILE A 86 9.79 18.86 3.60
CA ILE A 86 10.47 20.15 3.35
C ILE A 86 9.58 21.33 3.78
N PRO A 87 10.03 22.15 4.76
CA PRO A 87 9.38 23.40 5.14
C PRO A 87 9.91 24.57 4.30
N GLY A 88 9.03 25.53 4.03
CA GLY A 88 9.38 26.87 3.58
C GLY A 88 9.91 27.73 4.73
N ALA A 89 10.36 28.94 4.41
CA ALA A 89 10.92 29.87 5.41
C ALA A 89 9.91 30.25 6.51
N THR A 90 8.63 30.32 6.14
CA THR A 90 7.51 30.53 7.05
C THR A 90 6.43 29.47 6.81
N ARG A 91 5.46 29.38 7.71
CA ARG A 91 4.27 28.53 7.52
C ARG A 91 3.51 28.90 6.25
N ALA A 92 3.35 30.20 5.97
CA ALA A 92 2.67 30.70 4.78
C ALA A 92 3.46 30.30 3.52
N ALA A 93 4.77 30.55 3.49
CA ALA A 93 5.64 30.17 2.38
C ALA A 93 5.66 28.66 2.11
N SER A 94 5.43 27.83 3.13
CA SER A 94 5.35 26.36 2.96
C SER A 94 4.13 25.92 2.14
N ALA A 95 3.06 26.72 2.16
CA ALA A 95 1.83 26.50 1.42
C ALA A 95 1.85 27.13 0.02
N GLU A 96 2.68 28.15 -0.20
CA GLU A 96 2.78 28.83 -1.49
C GLU A 96 3.20 27.89 -2.63
N PRO A 97 2.56 27.96 -3.80
CA PRO A 97 3.02 27.28 -5.01
C PRO A 97 4.43 27.75 -5.39
N GLY A 98 5.29 26.82 -5.80
CA GLY A 98 6.63 27.17 -6.29
C GLY A 98 7.66 27.54 -5.23
N GLU A 99 7.47 27.18 -3.95
CA GLU A 99 8.50 27.37 -2.92
C GLU A 99 9.89 26.89 -3.42
N PRO A 100 10.97 27.66 -3.27
CA PRO A 100 12.24 27.41 -3.95
C PRO A 100 12.91 26.05 -3.68
N ARG A 101 12.87 25.56 -2.44
CA ARG A 101 13.43 24.27 -2.04
C ARG A 101 12.62 23.11 -2.62
N ARG A 102 11.29 23.22 -2.62
CA ARG A 102 10.38 22.25 -3.25
C ARG A 102 10.53 22.27 -4.76
N ALA A 103 10.64 23.45 -5.38
CA ALA A 103 10.89 23.58 -6.81
C ALA A 103 12.21 22.92 -7.21
N LEU A 104 13.28 23.08 -6.42
CA LEU A 104 14.53 22.36 -6.66
C LEU A 104 14.38 20.84 -6.51
N ALA A 105 13.66 20.38 -5.47
CA ALA A 105 13.36 18.97 -5.30
C ALA A 105 12.58 18.40 -6.50
N LEU A 106 11.60 19.14 -7.03
CA LEU A 106 10.87 18.74 -8.23
C LEU A 106 11.77 18.69 -9.47
N LYS A 107 12.73 19.61 -9.64
CA LYS A 107 13.73 19.52 -10.72
C LYS A 107 14.58 18.25 -10.64
N VAL A 108 15.01 17.89 -9.43
CA VAL A 108 15.75 16.63 -9.21
C VAL A 108 14.85 15.44 -9.53
N ALA A 109 13.61 15.45 -9.06
CA ALA A 109 12.63 14.40 -9.35
C ALA A 109 12.33 14.26 -10.84
N THR A 110 12.22 15.36 -11.60
CA THR A 110 12.05 15.36 -13.05
C THR A 110 13.23 14.68 -13.74
N ALA A 111 14.45 15.07 -13.40
CA ALA A 111 15.65 14.51 -14.02
C ALA A 111 15.82 13.01 -13.69
N SER A 112 15.59 12.62 -12.43
CA SER A 112 15.65 11.21 -12.04
C SER A 112 14.51 10.39 -12.63
N ALA A 113 13.28 10.93 -12.72
CA ALA A 113 12.15 10.24 -13.30
C ALA A 113 12.32 10.03 -14.81
N PHE A 114 12.89 11.01 -15.51
CA PHE A 114 13.24 10.86 -16.92
C PHE A 114 14.31 9.79 -17.12
N THR A 115 15.33 9.77 -16.26
CA THR A 115 16.37 8.73 -16.27
C THR A 115 15.78 7.35 -16.01
N TRP A 116 14.84 7.25 -15.07
CA TRP A 116 14.10 6.02 -14.78
C TRP A 116 13.26 5.58 -15.99
N ALA A 117 12.48 6.47 -16.60
CA ALA A 117 11.66 6.15 -17.77
C ALA A 117 12.51 5.66 -18.95
N LEU A 118 13.63 6.33 -19.22
CA LEU A 118 14.57 5.93 -20.27
C LEU A 118 15.21 4.58 -19.97
N ALA A 119 15.69 4.37 -18.75
CA ALA A 119 16.28 3.10 -18.34
C ALA A 119 15.26 1.96 -18.40
N ALA A 120 14.00 2.20 -18.02
CA ALA A 120 12.93 1.21 -18.12
C ALA A 120 12.61 0.89 -19.59
N ALA A 121 12.52 1.89 -20.47
CA ALA A 121 12.29 1.68 -21.90
C ALA A 121 13.40 0.87 -22.56
N VAL A 122 14.68 1.20 -22.30
CA VAL A 122 15.82 0.40 -22.76
C VAL A 122 15.80 -0.99 -22.12
N GLY A 123 15.44 -1.09 -20.84
CA GLY A 123 15.32 -2.33 -20.10
C GLY A 123 14.30 -3.29 -20.71
N ILE A 124 13.16 -2.81 -21.20
CA ILE A 124 12.16 -3.62 -21.91
C ILE A 124 12.77 -4.26 -23.16
N VAL A 125 13.46 -3.46 -23.98
CA VAL A 125 14.12 -3.94 -25.21
C VAL A 125 15.17 -5.01 -24.88
N LEU A 126 16.04 -4.75 -23.91
CA LEU A 126 17.09 -5.69 -23.52
C LEU A 126 16.54 -6.95 -22.87
N THR A 127 15.47 -6.84 -22.07
CA THR A 127 14.82 -7.98 -21.40
C THR A 127 14.14 -8.88 -22.43
N PHE A 128 13.48 -8.30 -23.44
CA PHE A 128 12.90 -9.08 -24.52
C PHE A 128 13.98 -9.78 -25.35
N ALA A 129 15.07 -9.07 -25.70
CA ALA A 129 16.18 -9.67 -26.43
C ALA A 129 16.77 -10.89 -25.69
N ASP A 130 17.02 -10.73 -24.39
CA ASP A 130 17.53 -11.78 -23.51
C ASP A 130 16.53 -12.96 -23.41
N ALA A 131 15.25 -12.68 -23.17
CA ALA A 131 14.21 -13.70 -23.04
C ALA A 131 13.93 -14.46 -24.35
N ALA A 132 14.01 -13.80 -25.50
CA ALA A 132 13.81 -14.40 -26.82
C ALA A 132 15.08 -15.06 -27.38
N GLY A 133 16.25 -14.86 -26.74
CA GLY A 133 17.55 -15.28 -27.28
C GLY A 133 17.85 -14.64 -28.64
N MET A 134 17.36 -13.42 -28.87
CA MET A 134 17.34 -12.77 -30.18
C MET A 134 18.26 -11.53 -30.22
N PRO A 135 19.22 -11.45 -31.16
CA PRO A 135 20.01 -10.25 -31.35
C PRO A 135 19.18 -9.03 -31.72
N LEU A 136 19.59 -7.84 -31.26
CA LEU A 136 18.91 -6.57 -31.57
C LEU A 136 18.91 -6.22 -33.08
N SER A 137 19.79 -6.86 -33.86
CA SER A 137 19.90 -6.67 -35.31
C SER A 137 18.92 -7.54 -36.12
N GLU A 138 18.16 -8.43 -35.47
CA GLU A 138 17.22 -9.31 -36.15
C GLU A 138 16.08 -8.52 -36.82
N PRO A 139 15.78 -8.75 -38.11
CA PRO A 139 14.79 -7.95 -38.85
C PRO A 139 13.38 -7.96 -38.25
N THR A 140 12.99 -9.07 -37.60
CA THR A 140 11.65 -9.23 -37.01
C THR A 140 11.57 -8.80 -35.55
N PHE A 141 12.69 -8.38 -34.94
CA PHE A 141 12.79 -8.07 -33.51
C PHE A 141 11.72 -7.07 -33.05
N GLY A 142 11.55 -5.98 -33.80
CA GLY A 142 10.60 -4.92 -33.43
C GLY A 142 9.13 -5.39 -33.43
N ALA A 143 8.74 -6.20 -34.42
CA ALA A 143 7.38 -6.74 -34.51
C ALA A 143 7.12 -7.73 -33.36
N GLN A 144 8.05 -8.66 -33.13
CA GLN A 144 7.91 -9.65 -32.06
C GLN A 144 7.90 -9.01 -30.67
N LEU A 145 8.68 -7.95 -30.45
CA LEU A 145 8.65 -7.19 -29.21
C LEU A 145 7.25 -6.62 -28.97
N VAL A 146 6.67 -5.94 -29.95
CA VAL A 146 5.33 -5.32 -29.83
C VAL A 146 4.26 -6.37 -29.55
N ASP A 147 4.31 -7.51 -30.25
CA ASP A 147 3.37 -8.61 -30.07
C ASP A 147 3.52 -9.29 -28.69
N SER A 148 4.73 -9.28 -28.12
CA SER A 148 5.04 -9.97 -26.86
C SER A 148 4.88 -9.14 -25.60
N VAL A 149 4.81 -7.81 -25.71
CA VAL A 149 4.80 -6.90 -24.54
C VAL A 149 3.63 -7.17 -23.57
N TRP A 150 2.48 -7.60 -24.07
CA TRP A 150 1.30 -7.90 -23.24
C TRP A 150 1.19 -9.36 -22.83
N SER A 151 1.85 -10.28 -23.53
CA SER A 151 1.82 -11.71 -23.23
C SER A 151 2.91 -12.13 -22.24
N ILE A 152 4.03 -11.40 -22.19
CA ILE A 152 5.12 -11.65 -21.24
C ILE A 152 4.98 -10.72 -20.03
N ASP A 153 4.72 -11.31 -18.86
CA ASP A 153 4.50 -10.59 -17.59
C ASP A 153 5.60 -9.58 -17.27
N THR A 154 6.85 -10.01 -17.40
CA THR A 154 8.02 -9.16 -17.13
C THR A 154 8.06 -7.94 -18.04
N LEU A 155 7.71 -8.05 -19.31
CA LEU A 155 7.66 -6.90 -20.23
C LEU A 155 6.51 -5.96 -19.89
N ARG A 156 5.33 -6.54 -19.62
CA ARG A 156 4.11 -5.80 -19.25
C ARG A 156 4.32 -4.93 -18.02
N VAL A 157 4.88 -5.47 -16.93
CA VAL A 157 5.08 -4.68 -15.71
C VAL A 157 6.16 -3.60 -15.88
N ASN A 158 7.22 -3.88 -16.65
CA ASN A 158 8.25 -2.89 -16.95
C ASN A 158 7.70 -1.76 -17.81
N LEU A 159 6.79 -2.05 -18.74
CA LEU A 159 6.06 -1.03 -19.50
C LEU A 159 5.21 -0.15 -18.57
N LEU A 160 4.43 -0.74 -17.67
CA LEU A 160 3.61 0.02 -16.72
C LEU A 160 4.46 0.91 -15.81
N SER A 161 5.63 0.41 -15.37
CA SER A 161 6.62 1.18 -14.61
C SER A 161 7.21 2.34 -15.44
N ALA A 162 7.57 2.10 -16.70
CA ALA A 162 8.09 3.12 -17.61
C ALA A 162 7.06 4.24 -17.88
N VAL A 163 5.79 3.87 -18.08
CA VAL A 163 4.68 4.83 -18.25
C VAL A 163 4.49 5.66 -17.00
N ALA A 164 4.47 5.05 -15.81
CA ALA A 164 4.38 5.76 -14.54
C ALA A 164 5.57 6.74 -14.36
N ALA A 165 6.78 6.30 -14.65
CA ALA A 165 7.99 7.12 -14.60
C ALA A 165 7.92 8.32 -15.57
N PHE A 166 7.44 8.10 -16.79
CA PHE A 166 7.27 9.15 -17.79
C PHE A 166 6.23 10.17 -17.34
N VAL A 167 5.06 9.73 -16.86
CA VAL A 167 4.04 10.61 -16.27
C VAL A 167 4.63 11.42 -15.13
N VAL A 168 5.37 10.79 -14.22
CA VAL A 168 6.03 11.50 -13.11
C VAL A 168 7.02 12.54 -13.64
N ALA A 169 7.86 12.21 -14.62
CA ALA A 169 8.83 13.13 -15.21
C ALA A 169 8.16 14.37 -15.81
N SER A 170 7.16 14.16 -16.67
CA SER A 170 6.44 15.23 -17.37
C SER A 170 5.70 16.14 -16.40
N TRP A 171 4.97 15.57 -15.44
CA TRP A 171 4.14 16.35 -14.53
C TRP A 171 4.93 16.96 -13.37
N ALA A 172 6.04 16.35 -12.92
CA ALA A 172 6.93 16.96 -11.95
C ALA A 172 7.59 18.24 -12.47
N ALA A 173 7.84 18.32 -13.79
CA ALA A 173 8.41 19.52 -14.42
C ALA A 173 7.45 20.72 -14.37
N LEU A 174 6.14 20.46 -14.34
CA LEU A 174 5.06 21.46 -14.33
C LEU A 174 4.48 21.69 -12.93
N ALA A 175 4.71 20.78 -11.99
CA ALA A 175 4.12 20.83 -10.67
C ALA A 175 4.67 22.01 -9.85
N THR A 176 3.78 22.78 -9.25
CA THR A 176 4.13 23.86 -8.31
C THR A 176 3.50 23.66 -6.93
N SER A 177 2.38 22.93 -6.87
CA SER A 177 1.60 22.71 -5.66
C SER A 177 2.04 21.44 -4.91
N ARG A 178 1.87 21.46 -3.58
CA ARG A 178 2.18 20.31 -2.72
C ARG A 178 1.24 19.12 -2.98
N ALA A 179 -0.03 19.39 -3.32
CA ALA A 179 -1.00 18.35 -3.68
C ALA A 179 -0.58 17.59 -4.94
N ALA A 180 -0.10 18.30 -5.97
CA ALA A 180 0.48 17.66 -7.15
C ALA A 180 1.69 16.79 -6.78
N THR A 181 2.58 17.27 -5.89
CA THR A 181 3.72 16.46 -5.42
C THR A 181 3.29 15.19 -4.67
N VAL A 182 2.22 15.25 -3.87
CA VAL A 182 1.65 14.05 -3.22
C VAL A 182 1.12 13.07 -4.26
N ALA A 183 0.35 13.54 -5.24
CA ALA A 183 -0.16 12.68 -6.32
C ALA A 183 0.98 12.01 -7.10
N LEU A 184 2.02 12.77 -7.46
CA LEU A 184 3.21 12.23 -8.13
C LEU A 184 3.98 11.22 -7.28
N THR A 185 4.01 11.41 -5.95
CA THR A 185 4.61 10.43 -5.04
C THR A 185 3.85 9.10 -5.09
N VAL A 186 2.50 9.14 -5.14
CA VAL A 186 1.65 7.95 -5.26
C VAL A 186 1.86 7.25 -6.61
N ILE A 187 1.93 8.01 -7.71
CA ILE A 187 2.19 7.45 -9.05
C ILE A 187 3.59 6.82 -9.12
N ALA A 188 4.61 7.48 -8.57
CA ALA A 188 5.96 6.93 -8.49
C ALA A 188 6.00 5.64 -7.65
N LEU A 189 5.28 5.60 -6.52
CA LEU A 189 5.16 4.41 -5.69
C LEU A 189 4.49 3.25 -6.45
N PHE A 190 3.43 3.54 -7.20
CA PHE A 190 2.78 2.56 -8.09
C PHE A 190 3.77 2.03 -9.14
N GLY A 191 4.52 2.91 -9.81
CA GLY A 191 5.50 2.51 -10.82
C GLY A 191 6.62 1.62 -10.27
N VAL A 192 6.92 1.70 -8.98
CA VAL A 192 7.85 0.77 -8.31
C VAL A 192 7.13 -0.53 -7.92
N LEU A 193 5.94 -0.44 -7.32
CA LEU A 193 5.17 -1.59 -6.83
C LEU A 193 4.70 -2.52 -7.95
N VAL A 194 4.40 -1.98 -9.12
CA VAL A 194 3.94 -2.78 -10.28
C VAL A 194 4.99 -3.79 -10.74
N LEU A 195 6.27 -3.62 -10.38
CA LEU A 195 7.34 -4.56 -10.69
C LEU A 195 7.33 -5.82 -9.79
N ALA A 196 6.64 -5.79 -8.65
CA ALA A 196 6.66 -6.89 -7.68
C ALA A 196 6.13 -8.24 -8.24
N PRO A 197 5.04 -8.29 -9.03
CA PRO A 197 4.55 -9.55 -9.58
C PRO A 197 5.54 -10.27 -10.51
N ALA A 198 6.41 -9.54 -11.21
CA ALA A 198 7.36 -10.16 -12.15
C ALA A 198 8.66 -10.66 -11.52
N GLY A 199 8.89 -10.41 -10.22
CA GLY A 199 10.15 -10.81 -9.59
C GLY A 199 10.29 -12.30 -9.28
N HIS A 200 9.25 -13.07 -9.55
CA HIS A 200 9.22 -14.52 -9.38
C HIS A 200 8.36 -15.13 -10.48
N ALA A 201 8.93 -15.94 -11.37
CA ALA A 201 8.14 -16.73 -12.30
C ALA A 201 7.32 -17.76 -11.50
N GLY A 202 6.04 -17.92 -11.81
CA GLY A 202 5.02 -18.62 -11.02
C GLY A 202 5.14 -20.15 -10.91
N GLY A 203 6.32 -20.70 -10.59
CA GLY A 203 6.54 -22.14 -10.43
C GLY A 203 6.74 -22.64 -9.00
N SER A 204 6.86 -21.74 -8.01
CA SER A 204 7.18 -22.12 -6.62
C SER A 204 5.92 -22.34 -5.79
N SER A 205 5.98 -23.28 -4.86
CA SER A 205 4.89 -23.65 -3.93
C SER A 205 4.46 -22.55 -2.94
N ASP A 206 5.06 -21.35 -3.00
CA ASP A 206 4.67 -20.18 -2.21
C ASP A 206 4.93 -18.85 -2.95
N HIS A 207 4.50 -18.81 -4.22
CA HIS A 207 4.64 -17.65 -5.11
C HIS A 207 4.09 -16.35 -4.48
N GLU A 208 2.97 -16.42 -3.76
CA GLU A 208 2.32 -15.26 -3.15
C GLU A 208 3.17 -14.61 -2.05
N THR A 209 3.79 -15.42 -1.18
CA THR A 209 4.73 -14.91 -0.17
C THR A 209 5.93 -14.25 -0.82
N ALA A 210 6.43 -14.82 -1.93
CA ALA A 210 7.56 -14.28 -2.66
C ALA A 210 7.23 -12.91 -3.29
N VAL A 211 6.06 -12.76 -3.91
CA VAL A 211 5.56 -11.49 -4.48
C VAL A 211 5.34 -10.45 -3.36
N ASN A 212 4.70 -10.84 -2.26
CA ASN A 212 4.47 -9.97 -1.10
C ASN A 212 5.80 -9.49 -0.48
N ALA A 213 6.77 -10.40 -0.33
CA ALA A 213 8.10 -10.09 0.19
C ALA A 213 8.80 -9.08 -0.72
N LEU A 214 8.79 -9.30 -2.04
CA LEU A 214 9.40 -8.38 -2.99
C LEU A 214 8.71 -7.02 -3.00
N GLY A 215 7.38 -6.97 -3.01
CA GLY A 215 6.63 -5.71 -2.95
C GLY A 215 6.98 -4.89 -1.70
N ALA A 216 6.98 -5.53 -0.53
CA ALA A 216 7.41 -4.90 0.72
C ALA A 216 8.87 -4.43 0.65
N HIS A 217 9.76 -5.27 0.10
CA HIS A 217 11.18 -4.94 -0.06
C HIS A 217 11.39 -3.72 -0.96
N LEU A 218 10.73 -3.67 -2.13
CA LEU A 218 10.82 -2.56 -3.08
C LEU A 218 10.36 -1.24 -2.46
N VAL A 219 9.25 -1.24 -1.72
CA VAL A 219 8.77 -0.06 -1.00
C VAL A 219 9.79 0.39 0.05
N GLY A 220 10.25 -0.53 0.90
CA GLY A 220 11.18 -0.23 1.97
C GLY A 220 12.52 0.31 1.44
N VAL A 221 13.15 -0.40 0.50
CA VAL A 221 14.44 0.00 -0.07
C VAL A 221 14.32 1.29 -0.87
N SER A 222 13.28 1.47 -1.69
CA SER A 222 13.15 2.68 -2.53
C SER A 222 12.95 3.94 -1.70
N LEU A 223 12.13 3.89 -0.64
CA LEU A 223 11.93 5.01 0.27
C LEU A 223 13.17 5.29 1.14
N TRP A 224 13.91 4.24 1.52
CA TRP A 224 15.11 4.35 2.33
C TRP A 224 16.32 4.86 1.53
N LEU A 225 16.65 4.21 0.42
CA LEU A 225 17.76 4.64 -0.43
C LEU A 225 17.44 6.01 -1.04
N GLY A 226 16.23 6.15 -1.58
CA GLY A 226 15.77 7.37 -2.24
C GLY A 226 15.76 8.60 -1.33
N GLY A 227 15.26 8.45 -0.11
CA GLY A 227 15.21 9.55 0.84
C GLY A 227 16.59 9.94 1.38
N LEU A 228 17.50 8.99 1.60
CA LEU A 228 18.89 9.28 1.93
C LEU A 228 19.62 10.01 0.80
N LEU A 229 19.50 9.50 -0.44
CA LEU A 229 20.04 10.17 -1.62
C LEU A 229 19.44 11.56 -1.78
N GLY A 230 18.12 11.71 -1.61
CA GLY A 230 17.43 12.99 -1.66
C GLY A 230 17.93 13.98 -0.61
N LEU A 231 18.14 13.54 0.64
CA LEU A 231 18.75 14.36 1.70
C LEU A 231 20.16 14.77 1.35
N VAL A 232 20.98 13.86 0.80
CA VAL A 232 22.33 14.18 0.34
C VAL A 232 22.25 15.22 -0.77
N VAL A 233 21.52 14.97 -1.86
CA VAL A 233 21.41 15.87 -3.02
C VAL A 233 20.91 17.26 -2.60
N LEU A 234 19.86 17.33 -1.78
CA LEU A 234 19.22 18.58 -1.37
C LEU A 234 19.86 19.25 -0.15
N ARG A 235 20.87 18.64 0.50
CA ARG A 235 21.43 19.09 1.79
C ARG A 235 21.75 20.58 1.88
N ARG A 236 22.23 21.17 0.79
CA ARG A 236 22.62 22.57 0.74
C ARG A 236 21.44 23.52 0.56
N ALA A 237 20.47 23.14 -0.27
CA ALA A 237 19.24 23.91 -0.45
C ALA A 237 18.37 23.87 0.80
N LEU A 238 18.38 22.76 1.54
CA LEU A 238 17.71 22.65 2.83
C LEU A 238 18.33 23.57 3.88
N GLY A 239 19.64 23.84 3.82
CA GLY A 239 20.33 24.78 4.70
C GLY A 239 20.04 24.50 6.18
N ASP A 240 19.43 25.46 6.85
CA ASP A 240 19.08 25.38 8.28
C ASP A 240 17.93 24.40 8.56
N SER A 241 17.10 24.10 7.55
CA SER A 241 16.02 23.13 7.68
C SER A 241 16.47 21.68 7.55
N LEU A 242 17.75 21.41 7.21
CA LEU A 242 18.28 20.06 7.04
C LEU A 242 18.07 19.19 8.29
N GLY A 243 18.33 19.72 9.49
CA GLY A 243 18.15 18.96 10.74
C GLY A 243 16.70 18.54 10.97
N VAL A 244 15.75 19.45 10.68
CA VAL A 244 14.31 19.16 10.81
C VAL A 244 13.87 18.08 9.81
N VAL A 245 14.29 18.20 8.55
CA VAL A 245 13.95 17.21 7.52
C VAL A 245 14.58 15.86 7.83
N ALA A 246 15.86 15.83 8.24
CA ALA A 246 16.57 14.61 8.60
C ALA A 246 15.93 13.90 9.81
N ARG A 247 15.48 14.63 10.84
CA ARG A 247 14.74 14.05 11.98
C ARG A 247 13.42 13.40 11.57
N ARG A 248 12.67 14.06 10.68
CA ARG A 248 11.41 13.52 10.13
C ARG A 248 11.67 12.26 9.32
N TYR A 249 12.67 12.34 8.45
CA TYR A 249 13.07 11.25 7.59
C TYR A 249 13.59 10.05 8.38
N SER A 250 14.35 10.25 9.47
CA SER A 250 14.87 9.17 10.31
C SER A 250 13.75 8.27 10.89
N THR A 251 12.57 8.83 11.15
CA THR A 251 11.42 8.01 11.58
C THR A 251 10.93 7.11 10.44
N LEU A 252 10.86 7.63 9.22
CA LEU A 252 10.51 6.84 8.03
C LEU A 252 11.57 5.80 7.71
N ALA A 253 12.85 6.15 7.79
CA ALA A 253 13.97 5.23 7.55
C ALA A 253 13.93 4.04 8.51
N LEU A 254 13.51 4.24 9.77
CA LEU A 254 13.30 3.14 10.72
C LEU A 254 12.16 2.20 10.27
N TRP A 255 11.04 2.75 9.78
CA TRP A 255 9.97 1.92 9.22
C TRP A 255 10.44 1.15 7.99
N CYS A 256 11.21 1.78 7.12
CA CYS A 256 11.80 1.12 5.95
C CYS A 256 12.75 0.00 6.37
N PHE A 257 13.60 0.21 7.38
CA PHE A 257 14.47 -0.82 7.94
C PHE A 257 13.66 -2.03 8.43
N VAL A 258 12.58 -1.81 9.19
CA VAL A 258 11.70 -2.90 9.66
C VAL A 258 11.04 -3.63 8.48
N ILE A 259 10.49 -2.91 7.51
CA ILE A 259 9.86 -3.49 6.31
C ILE A 259 10.86 -4.34 5.50
N VAL A 260 12.10 -3.85 5.34
CA VAL A 260 13.17 -4.58 4.66
C VAL A 260 13.59 -5.82 5.44
N GLY A 261 13.63 -5.74 6.77
CA GLY A 261 13.91 -6.89 7.63
C GLY A 261 12.83 -7.97 7.54
N VAL A 262 11.55 -7.58 7.66
CA VAL A 262 10.41 -8.50 7.55
C VAL A 262 10.35 -9.15 6.17
N SER A 263 10.51 -8.36 5.09
CA SER A 263 10.58 -8.93 3.74
C SER A 263 11.77 -9.88 3.55
N GLY A 264 12.91 -9.59 4.17
CA GLY A 264 14.06 -10.50 4.19
C GLY A 264 13.76 -11.83 4.87
N VAL A 265 13.03 -11.82 5.99
CA VAL A 265 12.57 -13.04 6.68
C VAL A 265 11.60 -13.83 5.80
N MET A 266 10.61 -13.16 5.18
CA MET A 266 9.66 -13.79 4.26
C MET A 266 10.36 -14.42 3.06
N SER A 267 11.34 -13.74 2.46
CA SER A 267 12.12 -14.31 1.35
C SER A 267 13.03 -15.46 1.78
N ALA A 268 13.55 -15.44 3.01
CA ALA A 268 14.37 -16.53 3.53
C ALA A 268 13.53 -17.78 3.82
N SER A 269 12.31 -17.62 4.35
CA SER A 269 11.43 -18.75 4.67
C SER A 269 10.95 -19.53 3.46
N THR A 270 10.94 -18.92 2.26
CA THR A 270 10.56 -19.63 1.02
C THR A 270 11.75 -20.29 0.32
N ARG A 271 12.99 -19.97 0.71
CA ARG A 271 14.21 -20.37 -0.02
C ARG A 271 15.17 -21.24 0.79
N LEU A 272 15.01 -21.26 2.11
CA LEU A 272 15.80 -22.08 3.04
C LEU A 272 14.85 -23.05 3.76
N SER A 273 15.19 -24.33 3.74
CA SER A 273 14.47 -25.40 4.42
C SER A 273 14.92 -25.59 5.88
N GLY A 274 16.17 -25.22 6.18
CA GLY A 274 16.74 -25.34 7.52
C GLY A 274 18.10 -24.65 7.67
N TRP A 275 18.67 -24.75 8.87
CA TRP A 275 19.92 -24.05 9.22
C TRP A 275 21.15 -24.52 8.44
N GLN A 276 21.15 -25.77 7.97
CA GLN A 276 22.21 -26.34 7.13
C GLN A 276 22.36 -25.62 5.78
N ASP A 277 21.27 -25.03 5.27
CA ASP A 277 21.29 -24.34 3.98
C ASP A 277 22.13 -23.05 4.03
N LEU A 278 22.47 -22.55 5.23
CA LEU A 278 23.33 -21.39 5.43
C LEU A 278 24.78 -21.62 5.00
N THR A 279 25.24 -22.87 4.86
CA THR A 279 26.59 -23.19 4.39
C THR A 279 26.70 -23.29 2.87
N THR A 280 25.58 -23.23 2.15
CA THR A 280 25.57 -23.18 0.67
C THR A 280 26.02 -21.81 0.16
N ASP A 281 26.39 -21.70 -1.13
CA ASP A 281 26.73 -20.40 -1.74
C ASP A 281 25.60 -19.38 -1.59
N TYR A 282 24.36 -19.84 -1.78
CA TYR A 282 23.15 -19.06 -1.54
C TYR A 282 23.06 -18.62 -0.07
N GLY A 283 23.24 -19.56 0.87
CA GLY A 283 23.24 -19.32 2.30
C GLY A 283 24.28 -18.30 2.76
N LEU A 284 25.51 -18.38 2.24
CA LEU A 284 26.58 -17.43 2.55
C LEU A 284 26.25 -16.01 2.08
N LEU A 285 25.63 -15.86 0.91
CA LEU A 285 25.14 -14.57 0.42
C LEU A 285 23.99 -14.03 1.29
N VAL A 286 23.11 -14.89 1.80
CA VAL A 286 22.07 -14.50 2.77
C VAL A 286 22.72 -14.00 4.07
N VAL A 287 23.71 -14.71 4.62
CA VAL A 287 24.46 -14.28 5.81
C VAL A 287 25.14 -12.93 5.57
N ALA A 288 25.82 -12.75 4.44
CA ALA A 288 26.44 -11.48 4.06
C ALA A 288 25.41 -10.34 3.99
N LYS A 289 24.22 -10.60 3.44
CA LYS A 289 23.10 -9.63 3.40
C LYS A 289 22.59 -9.29 4.80
N VAL A 290 22.46 -10.27 5.69
CA VAL A 290 22.08 -10.06 7.10
C VAL A 290 23.12 -9.21 7.82
N LEU A 291 24.42 -9.48 7.65
CA LEU A 291 25.49 -8.68 8.23
C LEU A 291 25.48 -7.24 7.72
N ALA A 292 25.30 -7.04 6.41
CA ALA A 292 25.16 -5.70 5.83
C ALA A 292 23.92 -4.96 6.38
N PHE A 293 22.80 -5.65 6.53
CA PHE A 293 21.58 -5.12 7.12
C PHE A 293 21.78 -4.70 8.59
N VAL A 294 22.42 -5.54 9.41
CA VAL A 294 22.76 -5.22 10.80
C VAL A 294 23.71 -4.03 10.88
N ALA A 295 24.73 -3.95 10.00
CA ALA A 295 25.65 -2.82 9.94
C ALA A 295 24.92 -1.51 9.60
N LEU A 296 23.98 -1.52 8.65
CA LEU A 296 23.13 -0.38 8.35
C LEU A 296 22.23 0.02 9.53
N GLY A 297 21.67 -0.96 10.25
CA GLY A 297 20.89 -0.72 11.46
C GLY A 297 21.70 -0.05 12.56
N ALA A 298 22.94 -0.53 12.79
CA ALA A 298 23.87 0.05 13.75
C ALA A 298 24.29 1.48 13.35
N ALA A 299 24.57 1.71 12.06
CA ALA A 299 24.87 3.04 11.53
C ALA A 299 23.70 4.00 11.73
N GLY A 300 22.47 3.59 11.39
CA GLY A 300 21.27 4.38 11.57
C GLY A 300 20.95 4.67 13.06
N TRP A 301 21.20 3.71 13.96
CA TRP A 301 21.09 3.93 15.40
C TRP A 301 22.10 4.97 15.90
N TRP A 302 23.36 4.86 15.47
CA TRP A 302 24.39 5.83 15.81
C TRP A 302 24.05 7.22 15.25
N HIS A 303 23.58 7.27 14.00
CA HIS A 303 23.10 8.49 13.35
C HIS A 303 22.02 9.18 14.20
N ARG A 304 21.04 8.40 14.69
CA ARG A 304 19.93 8.90 15.50
C ARG A 304 20.36 9.42 16.87
N ARG A 305 21.30 8.74 17.54
CA ARG A 305 21.69 9.05 18.92
C ARG A 305 22.76 10.15 19.03
N ALA A 306 23.68 10.26 18.07
CA ALA A 306 24.86 11.11 18.22
C ALA A 306 24.97 12.24 17.18
N MET A 307 24.41 12.06 15.97
CA MET A 307 24.64 13.00 14.87
C MET A 307 23.50 14.02 14.73
N LEU A 308 22.25 13.64 14.99
CA LEU A 308 21.10 14.56 14.85
C LEU A 308 21.22 15.82 15.72
N ASP A 309 21.79 15.71 16.92
CA ASP A 309 22.03 16.85 17.82
C ASP A 309 23.21 17.72 17.37
N ARG A 310 24.19 17.12 16.66
CA ARG A 310 25.38 17.83 16.13
C ARG A 310 25.12 18.55 14.80
N ILE A 311 24.05 18.20 14.07
CA ILE A 311 23.65 18.91 12.84
C ILE A 311 23.30 20.37 13.17
N ASP A 312 22.59 20.58 14.29
CA ASP A 312 22.17 21.91 14.74
C ASP A 312 23.39 22.74 15.21
N ALA A 313 24.49 22.08 15.61
CA ALA A 313 25.79 22.70 15.91
C ALA A 313 26.70 22.91 14.68
N GLY A 314 26.17 22.82 13.44
CA GLY A 314 26.93 23.07 12.20
C GLY A 314 27.58 21.84 11.56
N GLY A 315 27.34 20.63 12.08
CA GLY A 315 27.92 19.36 11.62
C GLY A 315 27.45 18.83 10.25
N ARG A 316 27.06 19.69 9.31
CA ARG A 316 26.46 19.31 8.01
C ARG A 316 27.35 18.41 7.14
N ARG A 317 28.67 18.60 7.22
CA ARG A 317 29.65 17.76 6.51
C ARG A 317 29.78 16.37 7.13
N ALA A 318 29.73 16.27 8.46
CA ALA A 318 29.79 15.00 9.18
C ALA A 318 28.54 14.15 8.89
N PHE A 319 27.36 14.78 8.90
CA PHE A 319 26.12 14.16 8.45
C PHE A 319 26.23 13.63 7.01
N ALA A 320 26.68 14.46 6.07
CA ALA A 320 26.79 14.05 4.67
C ALA A 320 27.78 12.89 4.46
N ARG A 321 28.88 12.85 5.22
CA ARG A 321 29.85 11.75 5.15
C ARG A 321 29.27 10.44 5.70
N LEU A 322 28.52 10.50 6.80
CA LEU A 322 27.87 9.33 7.39
C LEU A 322 26.74 8.82 6.48
N ALA A 323 25.87 9.71 6.00
CA ALA A 323 24.82 9.37 5.04
C ALA A 323 25.40 8.78 3.75
N ALA A 324 26.51 9.32 3.23
CA ALA A 324 27.21 8.74 2.09
C ALA A 324 27.76 7.34 2.41
N GLY A 325 28.33 7.13 3.60
CA GLY A 325 28.77 5.82 4.07
C GLY A 325 27.63 4.80 4.13
N GLU A 326 26.49 5.17 4.72
CA GLU A 326 25.27 4.34 4.71
C GLU A 326 24.84 4.00 3.28
N THR A 327 24.85 4.99 2.38
CA THR A 327 24.43 4.78 0.99
C THR A 327 25.40 3.84 0.24
N VAL A 328 26.70 3.89 0.53
CA VAL A 328 27.68 2.94 -0.03
C VAL A 328 27.43 1.53 0.49
N VAL A 329 27.18 1.36 1.79
CA VAL A 329 26.85 0.04 2.37
C VAL A 329 25.53 -0.50 1.80
N MET A 330 24.54 0.37 1.56
CA MET A 330 23.32 0.00 0.83
C MET A 330 23.64 -0.44 -0.60
N GLY A 331 24.53 0.25 -1.31
CA GLY A 331 24.99 -0.16 -2.64
C GLY A 331 25.64 -1.55 -2.65
N VAL A 332 26.44 -1.87 -1.64
CA VAL A 332 26.99 -3.22 -1.43
C VAL A 332 25.88 -4.23 -1.17
N ALA A 333 24.91 -3.92 -0.30
CA ALA A 333 23.79 -4.81 0.00
C ALA A 333 22.90 -5.07 -1.24
N VAL A 334 22.66 -4.04 -2.07
CA VAL A 334 21.98 -4.16 -3.37
C VAL A 334 22.78 -5.05 -4.30
N GLY A 335 24.11 -4.88 -4.36
CA GLY A 335 25.01 -5.74 -5.09
C GLY A 335 24.93 -7.22 -4.71
N ILE A 336 24.94 -7.51 -3.41
CA ILE A 336 24.74 -8.86 -2.86
C ILE A 336 23.36 -9.39 -3.24
N ALA A 337 22.31 -8.55 -3.21
CA ALA A 337 20.97 -8.93 -3.64
C ALA A 337 20.91 -9.28 -5.13
N THR A 338 21.63 -8.55 -5.99
CA THR A 338 21.76 -8.88 -7.42
C THR A 338 22.47 -10.22 -7.64
N ALA A 339 23.48 -10.56 -6.82
CA ALA A 339 24.13 -11.87 -6.82
C ALA A 339 23.17 -12.99 -6.39
N LEU A 340 22.42 -12.77 -5.29
CA LEU A 340 21.40 -13.70 -4.81
C LEU A 340 20.35 -14.00 -5.87
N ALA A 341 19.91 -13.00 -6.63
CA ALA A 341 18.91 -13.17 -7.69
C ALA A 341 19.38 -14.06 -8.86
N ARG A 342 20.69 -14.37 -8.96
CA ARG A 342 21.25 -15.25 -9.98
C ARG A 342 21.90 -16.51 -9.41
N THR A 343 21.81 -16.71 -8.10
CA THR A 343 22.33 -17.91 -7.41
C THR A 343 21.16 -18.84 -7.14
N ALA A 344 21.25 -20.10 -7.56
CA ALA A 344 20.18 -21.07 -7.34
C ALA A 344 19.92 -21.26 -5.83
N PRO A 345 18.68 -21.10 -5.34
CA PRO A 345 18.36 -21.36 -3.95
C PRO A 345 18.35 -22.87 -3.63
N PRO A 346 18.57 -23.26 -2.36
CA PRO A 346 18.49 -24.65 -1.91
C PRO A 346 17.11 -25.29 -2.11
N VAL A 347 16.03 -24.53 -1.92
CA VAL A 347 14.67 -24.95 -2.24
C VAL A 347 14.37 -24.63 -3.72
N PRO A 348 14.00 -25.61 -4.55
CA PRO A 348 13.69 -25.38 -5.96
C PRO A 348 12.57 -24.35 -6.18
N GLU A 349 12.75 -23.43 -7.13
CA GLU A 349 11.76 -22.38 -7.45
C GLU A 349 10.67 -22.84 -8.41
N VAL A 350 10.81 -24.00 -9.06
CA VAL A 350 9.84 -24.52 -10.05
C VAL A 350 9.60 -26.00 -9.81
N GLU A 351 8.35 -26.38 -9.60
CA GLU A 351 7.93 -27.78 -9.62
C GLU A 351 7.71 -28.23 -11.07
N SER A 352 8.27 -29.37 -11.46
CA SER A 352 8.33 -29.80 -12.86
C SER A 352 7.00 -30.30 -13.43
N ASP A 353 6.04 -30.67 -12.58
CA ASP A 353 4.72 -31.16 -12.97
C ASP A 353 3.66 -30.76 -11.92
N PRO A 354 3.29 -29.48 -11.85
CA PRO A 354 2.37 -29.01 -10.83
C PRO A 354 0.94 -29.51 -11.09
N SER A 355 0.27 -30.00 -10.05
CA SER A 355 -1.18 -30.28 -10.13
C SER A 355 -1.96 -29.03 -10.58
N PRO A 356 -3.15 -29.16 -11.21
CA PRO A 356 -3.95 -28.01 -11.62
C PRO A 356 -4.24 -27.03 -10.47
N ALA A 357 -4.49 -27.55 -9.27
CA ALA A 357 -4.66 -26.75 -8.06
C ALA A 357 -3.39 -25.94 -7.73
N LEU A 358 -2.22 -26.56 -7.76
CA LEU A 358 -0.95 -25.89 -7.51
C LEU A 358 -0.63 -24.85 -8.58
N ALA A 359 -0.90 -25.17 -9.85
CA ALA A 359 -0.66 -24.26 -10.98
C ALA A 359 -1.55 -23.00 -10.92
N LEU A 360 -2.82 -23.15 -10.50
CA LEU A 360 -3.78 -22.04 -10.46
C LEU A 360 -3.77 -21.26 -9.14
N THR A 361 -3.57 -21.95 -8.01
CA THR A 361 -3.68 -21.32 -6.67
C THR A 361 -2.33 -21.05 -6.01
N GLY A 362 -1.24 -21.62 -6.52
CA GLY A 362 0.09 -21.51 -5.95
C GLY A 362 0.33 -22.40 -4.72
N PHE A 363 -0.61 -23.28 -4.36
CA PHE A 363 -0.45 -24.26 -3.28
C PHE A 363 -1.21 -25.57 -3.57
N PRO A 364 -0.82 -26.70 -2.94
CA PRO A 364 -1.44 -28.00 -3.22
C PRO A 364 -2.92 -28.05 -2.80
N ALA A 365 -3.71 -28.84 -3.53
CA ALA A 365 -5.12 -29.04 -3.23
C ALA A 365 -5.34 -29.51 -1.77
N PRO A 366 -6.16 -28.80 -0.98
CA PRO A 366 -6.42 -29.20 0.40
C PRO A 366 -7.31 -30.45 0.47
N SER A 367 -7.08 -31.29 1.47
CA SER A 367 -7.98 -32.40 1.80
C SER A 367 -9.37 -31.90 2.21
N ALA A 368 -10.39 -32.76 2.15
CA ALA A 368 -11.74 -32.41 2.58
C ALA A 368 -11.73 -31.78 3.98
N PRO A 369 -12.47 -30.67 4.20
CA PRO A 369 -12.48 -30.00 5.48
C PRO A 369 -13.14 -30.88 6.55
N THR A 370 -12.57 -30.89 7.75
CA THR A 370 -13.13 -31.54 8.93
C THR A 370 -13.51 -30.48 9.96
N ALA A 371 -14.21 -30.87 11.03
CA ALA A 371 -14.47 -29.95 12.14
C ALA A 371 -13.16 -29.38 12.73
N MET A 372 -12.09 -30.19 12.79
CA MET A 372 -10.78 -29.76 13.27
C MET A 372 -10.10 -28.76 12.33
N SER A 373 -10.39 -28.79 11.03
CA SER A 373 -9.81 -27.87 10.05
C SER A 373 -10.08 -26.41 10.42
N TRP A 374 -11.21 -26.08 11.06
CA TRP A 374 -11.51 -24.73 11.55
C TRP A 374 -10.51 -24.22 12.60
N LEU A 375 -9.84 -25.12 13.33
CA LEU A 375 -8.86 -24.77 14.35
C LEU A 375 -7.41 -24.97 13.88
N THR A 376 -7.16 -25.93 12.99
CA THR A 376 -5.80 -26.37 12.65
C THR A 376 -5.35 -26.00 11.24
N ALA A 377 -6.28 -25.75 10.30
CA ALA A 377 -5.90 -25.38 8.93
C ALA A 377 -5.42 -23.93 8.93
N TRP A 378 -4.13 -23.74 8.66
CA TRP A 378 -3.49 -22.43 8.69
C TRP A 378 -2.43 -22.31 7.60
N ARG A 379 -2.49 -21.22 6.83
CA ARG A 379 -1.49 -20.80 5.86
C ARG A 379 -1.21 -19.32 6.09
N VAL A 380 0.06 -18.96 6.22
CA VAL A 380 0.43 -17.58 6.55
C VAL A 380 0.33 -16.70 5.31
N GLU A 381 -0.74 -15.90 5.24
CA GLU A 381 -0.85 -14.76 4.34
C GLU A 381 -0.14 -13.55 4.94
N TRP A 382 1.17 -13.48 4.69
CA TRP A 382 2.07 -12.52 5.33
C TRP A 382 1.65 -11.06 5.18
N LEU A 383 1.10 -10.68 4.02
CA LEU A 383 0.65 -9.30 3.80
C LEU A 383 -0.49 -8.94 4.74
N PHE A 384 -1.53 -9.76 4.79
CA PHE A 384 -2.72 -9.52 5.62
C PHE A 384 -2.41 -9.70 7.10
N LEU A 385 -1.56 -10.66 7.47
CA LEU A 385 -1.03 -10.81 8.82
C LEU A 385 -0.27 -9.55 9.27
N ALA A 386 0.69 -9.09 8.46
CA ALA A 386 1.49 -7.92 8.79
C ALA A 386 0.64 -6.65 8.90
N VAL A 387 -0.30 -6.44 7.98
CA VAL A 387 -1.24 -5.31 8.04
C VAL A 387 -2.09 -5.36 9.31
N GLY A 388 -2.68 -6.52 9.64
CA GLY A 388 -3.51 -6.67 10.83
C GLY A 388 -2.73 -6.48 12.14
N LEU A 389 -1.55 -7.09 12.26
CA LEU A 389 -0.69 -6.91 13.44
C LEU A 389 -0.19 -5.47 13.57
N LEU A 390 0.17 -4.82 12.46
CA LEU A 390 0.57 -3.42 12.45
C LEU A 390 -0.59 -2.52 12.88
N ALA A 391 -1.79 -2.76 12.35
CA ALA A 391 -2.98 -1.99 12.69
C ALA A 391 -3.37 -2.15 14.17
N ILE A 392 -3.29 -3.36 14.72
CA ILE A 392 -3.45 -3.62 16.16
C ILE A 392 -2.38 -2.87 16.95
N GLY A 393 -1.10 -3.05 16.61
CA GLY A 393 0.02 -2.45 17.34
C GLY A 393 -0.02 -0.92 17.37
N LEU A 394 -0.29 -0.28 16.22
CA LEU A 394 -0.43 1.18 16.12
C LEU A 394 -1.61 1.69 16.95
N TYR A 395 -2.74 0.99 16.93
CA TYR A 395 -3.91 1.36 17.71
C TYR A 395 -3.65 1.23 19.21
N LEU A 396 -3.08 0.10 19.67
CA LEU A 396 -2.71 -0.10 21.08
C LEU A 396 -1.68 0.93 21.54
N ALA A 397 -0.67 1.23 20.72
CA ALA A 397 0.28 2.30 21.00
C ALA A 397 -0.41 3.66 21.14
N GLY A 398 -1.41 3.95 20.29
CA GLY A 398 -2.28 5.13 20.40
C GLY A 398 -3.04 5.18 21.73
N VAL A 399 -3.70 4.08 22.11
CA VAL A 399 -4.44 3.97 23.38
C VAL A 399 -3.52 4.14 24.59
N ILE A 400 -2.36 3.47 24.61
CA ILE A 400 -1.36 3.60 25.68
C ILE A 400 -0.87 5.05 25.77
N ARG A 401 -0.59 5.68 24.63
CA ARG A 401 -0.14 7.07 24.57
C ARG A 401 -1.19 8.04 25.10
N LEU A 402 -2.47 7.75 24.86
CA LEU A 402 -3.60 8.55 25.34
C LEU A 402 -3.77 8.40 26.85
N ARG A 403 -3.79 7.16 27.36
CA ARG A 403 -3.87 6.86 28.80
C ARG A 403 -2.70 7.45 29.59
N ARG A 404 -1.47 7.38 29.07
CA ARG A 404 -0.30 8.00 29.70
C ARG A 404 -0.38 9.53 29.79
N ARG A 405 -1.22 10.18 28.99
CA ARG A 405 -1.50 11.63 29.08
C ARG A 405 -2.62 11.96 30.08
N GLY A 406 -3.25 10.96 30.69
CA GLY A 406 -4.41 11.13 31.59
C GLY A 406 -5.77 11.07 30.88
N ASP A 407 -5.80 10.85 29.57
CA ASP A 407 -7.06 10.80 28.81
C ASP A 407 -7.69 9.40 28.88
N ALA A 408 -9.01 9.36 29.09
CA ALA A 408 -9.79 8.12 28.98
C ALA A 408 -10.03 7.71 27.52
N TRP A 409 -9.97 6.40 27.26
CA TRP A 409 -10.38 5.78 26.00
C TRP A 409 -11.29 4.58 26.30
N PRO A 410 -12.50 4.50 25.72
CA PRO A 410 -13.44 3.42 26.01
C PRO A 410 -12.86 2.05 25.63
N VAL A 411 -12.88 1.10 26.58
CA VAL A 411 -12.30 -0.25 26.40
C VAL A 411 -12.96 -0.99 25.23
N LEU A 412 -14.28 -0.83 25.07
CA LEU A 412 -15.02 -1.49 23.99
C LEU A 412 -14.48 -1.12 22.61
N ARG A 413 -14.01 0.12 22.39
CA ARG A 413 -13.40 0.52 21.10
C ARG A 413 -12.10 -0.23 20.83
N THR A 414 -11.30 -0.46 21.87
CA THR A 414 -10.08 -1.25 21.77
C THR A 414 -10.40 -2.71 21.49
N VAL A 415 -11.37 -3.28 22.19
CA VAL A 415 -11.80 -4.67 22.00
C VAL A 415 -12.33 -4.87 20.59
N THR A 416 -13.23 -4.02 20.09
CA THR A 416 -13.78 -4.17 18.74
C THR A 416 -12.71 -4.01 17.66
N TRP A 417 -11.79 -3.06 17.80
CA TRP A 417 -10.67 -2.91 16.86
C TRP A 417 -9.79 -4.16 16.79
N VAL A 418 -9.40 -4.69 17.94
CA VAL A 418 -8.53 -5.88 18.02
C VAL A 418 -9.28 -7.10 17.46
N LEU A 419 -10.53 -7.31 17.86
CA LEU A 419 -11.34 -8.42 17.34
C LEU A 419 -11.56 -8.34 15.83
N GLY A 420 -11.80 -7.15 15.27
CA GLY A 420 -11.97 -6.98 13.83
C GLY A 420 -10.74 -7.42 13.04
N TRP A 421 -9.54 -7.01 13.47
CA TRP A 421 -8.29 -7.44 12.83
C TRP A 421 -7.93 -8.90 13.10
N LEU A 422 -8.22 -9.44 14.28
CA LEU A 422 -8.03 -10.87 14.55
C LEU A 422 -8.97 -11.72 13.68
N LEU A 423 -10.21 -11.28 13.49
CA LEU A 423 -11.16 -11.95 12.60
C LEU A 423 -10.70 -11.88 11.14
N PHE A 424 -10.19 -10.74 10.69
CA PHE A 424 -9.59 -10.60 9.36
C PHE A 424 -8.39 -11.51 9.15
N ILE A 425 -7.47 -11.55 10.12
CA ILE A 425 -6.30 -12.45 10.08
C ILE A 425 -6.77 -13.91 10.04
N TYR A 426 -7.71 -14.29 10.89
CA TYR A 426 -8.27 -15.64 10.91
C TYR A 426 -8.96 -16.01 9.58
N ALA A 427 -9.74 -15.10 8.99
CA ALA A 427 -10.41 -15.36 7.72
C ALA A 427 -9.40 -15.55 6.57
N THR A 428 -8.37 -14.71 6.51
CA THR A 428 -7.36 -14.73 5.42
C THR A 428 -6.30 -15.80 5.59
N ASN A 429 -5.90 -16.14 6.82
CA ASN A 429 -4.81 -17.09 7.09
C ASN A 429 -5.32 -18.48 7.52
N GLY A 430 -6.56 -18.58 7.99
CA GLY A 430 -7.14 -19.82 8.48
C GLY A 430 -7.82 -20.64 7.39
N VAL A 431 -8.76 -21.48 7.82
CA VAL A 431 -9.51 -22.39 6.94
C VAL A 431 -10.17 -21.66 5.76
N LEU A 432 -10.75 -20.48 5.98
CA LEU A 432 -11.47 -19.76 4.92
C LEU A 432 -10.53 -19.33 3.79
N GLY A 433 -9.31 -18.88 4.12
CA GLY A 433 -8.31 -18.45 3.14
C GLY A 433 -7.76 -19.60 2.30
N ILE A 434 -7.71 -20.81 2.86
CA ILE A 434 -7.26 -22.02 2.15
C ILE A 434 -8.38 -22.53 1.23
N TYR A 435 -9.55 -22.80 1.80
CA TYR A 435 -10.64 -23.45 1.07
C TYR A 435 -11.35 -22.48 0.10
N GLY A 436 -11.35 -21.18 0.38
CA GLY A 436 -11.92 -20.14 -0.49
C GLY A 436 -11.16 -19.92 -1.80
N ARG A 437 -9.99 -20.54 -1.97
CA ARG A 437 -9.25 -20.53 -3.24
C ARG A 437 -9.65 -21.66 -4.17
N VAL A 438 -10.39 -22.66 -3.68
CA VAL A 438 -10.71 -23.88 -4.44
C VAL A 438 -12.20 -24.22 -4.46
N ALA A 439 -13.03 -23.55 -3.65
CA ALA A 439 -14.48 -23.74 -3.62
C ALA A 439 -15.22 -22.39 -3.48
N PHE A 440 -16.32 -22.23 -4.22
CA PHE A 440 -17.08 -20.99 -4.31
C PHE A 440 -17.78 -20.66 -2.99
N SER A 441 -18.37 -21.64 -2.32
CA SER A 441 -19.07 -21.40 -1.05
C SER A 441 -18.13 -20.87 0.05
N TRP A 442 -16.91 -21.41 0.11
CA TRP A 442 -15.86 -20.99 1.02
C TRP A 442 -15.35 -19.60 0.66
N HIS A 443 -15.16 -19.33 -0.63
CA HIS A 443 -14.83 -18.00 -1.16
C HIS A 443 -15.86 -16.96 -0.71
N MET A 444 -17.15 -17.27 -0.91
CA MET A 444 -18.24 -16.39 -0.53
C MET A 444 -18.29 -16.16 0.98
N THR A 445 -18.08 -17.22 1.78
CA THR A 445 -18.03 -17.11 3.25
C THR A 445 -16.93 -16.17 3.71
N LEU A 446 -15.71 -16.32 3.16
CA LEU A 446 -14.58 -15.45 3.44
C LEU A 446 -14.92 -13.99 3.14
N HIS A 447 -15.40 -13.70 1.92
CA HIS A 447 -15.66 -12.32 1.53
C HIS A 447 -16.85 -11.70 2.24
N MET A 448 -17.87 -12.46 2.63
CA MET A 448 -18.95 -11.93 3.48
C MET A 448 -18.44 -11.52 4.87
N ILE A 449 -17.51 -12.28 5.45
CA ILE A 449 -16.87 -11.91 6.71
C ILE A 449 -16.03 -10.63 6.53
N GLU A 450 -15.23 -10.54 5.47
CA GLU A 450 -14.39 -9.38 5.18
C GLU A 450 -15.18 -8.11 4.83
N ALA A 451 -16.26 -8.25 4.06
CA ALA A 451 -17.04 -7.12 3.53
C ALA A 451 -18.11 -6.62 4.51
N MET A 452 -18.62 -7.47 5.41
CA MET A 452 -19.77 -7.10 6.26
C MET A 452 -19.48 -7.24 7.74
N VAL A 453 -18.77 -8.28 8.18
CA VAL A 453 -18.54 -8.52 9.62
C VAL A 453 -17.37 -7.71 10.14
N VAL A 454 -16.16 -7.93 9.59
CA VAL A 454 -14.93 -7.22 10.00
C VAL A 454 -15.12 -5.70 10.03
N PRO A 455 -15.72 -5.05 9.01
CA PRO A 455 -15.73 -3.60 8.97
C PRO A 455 -16.58 -2.96 10.08
N ILE A 456 -17.65 -3.63 10.54
CA ILE A 456 -18.45 -3.16 11.69
C ILE A 456 -17.56 -3.04 12.94
N PHE A 457 -16.76 -4.07 13.22
CA PHE A 457 -15.82 -4.08 14.35
C PHE A 457 -14.77 -2.96 14.23
N LEU A 458 -14.21 -2.77 13.02
CA LEU A 458 -13.20 -1.75 12.75
C LEU A 458 -13.75 -0.33 12.92
N VAL A 459 -14.95 -0.05 12.39
CA VAL A 459 -15.60 1.27 12.50
C VAL A 459 -15.92 1.63 13.95
N LEU A 460 -16.40 0.67 14.75
CA LEU A 460 -16.66 0.89 16.18
C LEU A 460 -15.38 1.24 16.97
N GLY A 461 -14.22 0.84 16.46
CA GLY A 461 -12.91 1.19 16.99
C GLY A 461 -12.56 2.67 16.94
N ALA A 462 -13.23 3.49 16.12
CA ALA A 462 -12.93 4.91 15.94
C ALA A 462 -11.44 5.22 15.60
N PRO A 463 -10.82 4.48 14.65
CA PRO A 463 -9.39 4.58 14.38
C PRO A 463 -8.95 5.98 13.97
N VAL A 464 -9.78 6.71 13.20
CA VAL A 464 -9.42 8.06 12.73
C VAL A 464 -9.43 9.04 13.91
N THR A 465 -10.41 8.93 14.81
CA THR A 465 -10.48 9.73 16.04
C THR A 465 -9.26 9.49 16.92
N LEU A 466 -8.89 8.23 17.14
CA LEU A 466 -7.71 7.89 17.93
C LEU A 466 -6.43 8.45 17.27
N ALA A 467 -6.29 8.29 15.95
CA ALA A 467 -5.16 8.83 15.20
C ALA A 467 -5.06 10.36 15.36
N LEU A 468 -6.15 11.10 15.17
CA LEU A 468 -6.15 12.57 15.29
C LEU A 468 -5.87 13.07 16.71
N ARG A 469 -6.23 12.30 17.75
CA ARG A 469 -5.93 12.60 19.16
C ARG A 469 -4.49 12.27 19.56
N THR A 470 -3.84 11.33 18.89
CA THR A 470 -2.53 10.80 19.31
C THR A 470 -1.36 11.31 18.47
N LEU A 471 -1.60 11.54 17.18
CA LEU A 471 -0.61 12.06 16.23
C LEU A 471 -0.28 13.51 16.53
N ARG A 472 1.01 13.86 16.40
CA ARG A 472 1.49 15.23 16.67
C ARG A 472 1.19 16.14 15.47
N PRO A 473 0.57 17.31 15.69
CA PRO A 473 0.38 18.30 14.64
C PRO A 473 1.71 18.89 14.19
N ARG A 474 1.78 19.30 12.92
CA ARG A 474 2.89 20.12 12.39
C ARG A 474 2.43 21.57 12.21
N HIS A 475 3.23 22.50 12.76
CA HIS A 475 2.90 23.93 12.76
C HIS A 475 3.62 24.74 11.66
N ASP A 476 4.52 24.10 10.93
CA ASP A 476 5.37 24.74 9.90
C ASP A 476 4.76 24.69 8.49
N GLY A 477 3.52 24.21 8.33
CA GLY A 477 2.85 24.12 7.03
C GLY A 477 3.26 22.90 6.19
N THR A 478 4.04 21.97 6.76
CA THR A 478 4.32 20.67 6.12
C THR A 478 3.25 19.62 6.43
N LEU A 479 3.20 18.55 5.63
CA LEU A 479 2.19 17.49 5.78
C LEU A 479 2.75 16.32 6.59
N GLY A 480 2.33 16.20 7.85
CA GLY A 480 2.55 15.01 8.67
C GLY A 480 1.41 14.00 8.57
N PRO A 481 1.54 12.84 9.24
CA PRO A 481 0.48 11.82 9.23
C PRO A 481 -0.88 12.37 9.68
N ARG A 482 -0.88 13.27 10.68
CA ARG A 482 -2.12 13.93 11.15
C ARG A 482 -2.73 14.81 10.07
N GLU A 483 -1.92 15.63 9.41
CA GLU A 483 -2.37 16.56 8.37
C GLU A 483 -2.86 15.81 7.12
N LEU A 484 -2.23 14.69 6.77
CA LEU A 484 -2.66 13.83 5.67
C LEU A 484 -4.03 13.20 5.96
N VAL A 485 -4.22 12.63 7.16
CA VAL A 485 -5.52 12.08 7.58
C VAL A 485 -6.58 13.16 7.60
N LEU A 486 -6.27 14.33 8.19
CA LEU A 486 -7.20 15.45 8.26
C LEU A 486 -7.57 15.97 6.86
N GLY A 487 -6.60 16.07 5.95
CA GLY A 487 -6.82 16.49 4.56
C GLY A 487 -7.66 15.49 3.78
N ALA A 488 -7.45 14.18 3.98
CA ALA A 488 -8.25 13.14 3.35
C ALA A 488 -9.71 13.19 3.81
N VAL A 489 -9.94 13.30 5.12
CA VAL A 489 -11.29 13.35 5.73
C VAL A 489 -12.10 14.58 5.28
N HIS A 490 -11.45 15.72 5.06
CA HIS A 490 -12.08 16.95 4.59
C HIS A 490 -12.01 17.16 3.06
N SER A 491 -11.56 16.15 2.31
CA SER A 491 -11.45 16.24 0.86
C SER A 491 -12.81 16.21 0.18
N ARG A 492 -12.91 16.78 -1.04
CA ARG A 492 -14.12 16.68 -1.88
C ARG A 492 -14.45 15.23 -2.23
N VAL A 493 -13.43 14.39 -2.38
CA VAL A 493 -13.60 12.94 -2.60
C VAL A 493 -14.35 12.33 -1.42
N MET A 494 -13.96 12.66 -0.18
CA MET A 494 -14.64 12.14 1.00
C MET A 494 -16.08 12.67 1.14
N VAL A 495 -16.39 13.86 0.61
CA VAL A 495 -17.78 14.34 0.54
C VAL A 495 -18.64 13.43 -0.34
N VAL A 496 -18.09 12.93 -1.45
CA VAL A 496 -18.78 11.98 -2.35
C VAL A 496 -18.84 10.59 -1.71
N LEU A 497 -17.70 10.04 -1.28
CA LEU A 497 -17.62 8.72 -0.68
C LEU A 497 -18.43 8.61 0.62
N GLY A 498 -18.51 9.69 1.40
CA GLY A 498 -19.27 9.76 2.65
C GLY A 498 -20.76 10.01 2.46
N ASN A 499 -21.26 10.10 1.23
CA ASN A 499 -22.69 10.15 0.96
C ASN A 499 -23.29 8.73 1.12
N PRO A 500 -24.33 8.54 1.97
CA PRO A 500 -24.93 7.21 2.19
C PRO A 500 -25.44 6.51 0.94
N ILE A 501 -26.03 7.24 0.00
CA ILE A 501 -26.52 6.65 -1.26
C ILE A 501 -25.36 6.21 -2.13
N PHE A 502 -24.31 7.03 -2.22
CA PHE A 502 -23.12 6.67 -2.99
C PHE A 502 -22.44 5.44 -2.37
N ALA A 503 -22.24 5.42 -1.05
CA ALA A 503 -21.61 4.28 -0.37
C ALA A 503 -22.42 2.98 -0.56
N ALA A 504 -23.75 3.05 -0.44
CA ALA A 504 -24.64 1.92 -0.69
C ALA A 504 -24.58 1.42 -2.14
N ALA A 505 -24.71 2.34 -3.10
CA ALA A 505 -24.64 2.01 -4.52
C ALA A 505 -23.26 1.48 -4.91
N PHE A 506 -22.17 2.06 -4.39
CA PHE A 506 -20.82 1.60 -4.66
C PHE A 506 -20.57 0.21 -4.09
N PHE A 507 -21.01 -0.06 -2.87
CA PHE A 507 -20.96 -1.40 -2.27
C PHE A 507 -21.71 -2.43 -3.14
N PHE A 508 -23.00 -2.21 -3.42
CA PHE A 508 -23.82 -3.14 -4.17
C PHE A 508 -23.40 -3.30 -5.64
N MET A 509 -23.20 -2.21 -6.37
CA MET A 509 -22.83 -2.27 -7.79
C MET A 509 -21.45 -2.90 -7.97
N SER A 510 -20.54 -2.72 -7.01
CA SER A 510 -19.25 -3.37 -7.08
C SER A 510 -19.33 -4.89 -6.88
N LEU A 511 -20.25 -5.40 -6.05
CA LEU A 511 -20.53 -6.84 -5.95
C LEU A 511 -21.02 -7.40 -7.28
N VAL A 512 -22.01 -6.75 -7.90
CA VAL A 512 -22.55 -7.19 -9.20
C VAL A 512 -21.47 -7.17 -10.27
N ALA A 513 -20.74 -6.06 -10.39
CA ALA A 513 -19.65 -5.95 -11.36
C ALA A 513 -18.55 -6.99 -11.11
N PHE A 514 -18.22 -7.29 -9.87
CA PHE A 514 -17.18 -8.27 -9.56
C PHE A 514 -17.55 -9.68 -10.03
N TYR A 515 -18.75 -10.15 -9.69
CA TYR A 515 -19.16 -11.54 -9.95
C TYR A 515 -19.66 -11.79 -11.39
N TRP A 516 -20.27 -10.80 -12.05
CA TRP A 516 -20.81 -10.94 -13.42
C TRP A 516 -19.91 -10.38 -14.52
N THR A 517 -18.67 -10.00 -14.19
CA THR A 517 -17.63 -9.67 -15.18
C THR A 517 -16.42 -10.60 -15.00
N GLY A 518 -15.39 -10.45 -15.83
CA GLY A 518 -14.14 -11.22 -15.69
C GLY A 518 -13.32 -10.90 -14.44
N LEU A 519 -13.77 -9.99 -13.56
CA LEU A 519 -13.02 -9.62 -12.36
C LEU A 519 -12.93 -10.75 -11.33
N PHE A 520 -13.98 -11.57 -11.19
CA PHE A 520 -13.94 -12.72 -10.29
C PHE A 520 -12.92 -13.76 -10.74
N GLU A 521 -12.92 -14.11 -12.03
CA GLU A 521 -11.93 -15.04 -12.61
C GLU A 521 -10.51 -14.50 -12.50
N LEU A 522 -10.31 -13.19 -12.73
CA LEU A 522 -9.01 -12.53 -12.54
C LEU A 522 -8.53 -12.60 -11.08
N ALA A 523 -9.45 -12.46 -10.12
CA ALA A 523 -9.14 -12.55 -8.70
C ALA A 523 -8.85 -13.98 -8.21
N LEU A 524 -9.41 -14.99 -8.88
CA LEU A 524 -9.10 -16.39 -8.63
C LEU A 524 -7.76 -16.81 -9.23
N SER A 525 -7.47 -16.35 -10.45
CA SER A 525 -6.31 -16.76 -11.24
C SER A 525 -5.04 -15.94 -10.98
N THR A 526 -5.15 -14.77 -10.35
CA THR A 526 -3.99 -13.90 -10.11
C THR A 526 -3.92 -13.42 -8.66
N HIS A 527 -2.71 -13.45 -8.09
CA HIS A 527 -2.45 -12.92 -6.75
C HIS A 527 -2.84 -11.44 -6.63
N THR A 528 -2.47 -10.63 -7.63
CA THR A 528 -2.83 -9.20 -7.65
C THR A 528 -4.34 -9.00 -7.66
N GLY A 529 -5.08 -9.79 -8.44
CA GLY A 529 -6.55 -9.76 -8.45
C GLY A 529 -7.12 -10.09 -7.07
N HIS A 530 -6.59 -11.12 -6.40
CA HIS A 530 -7.00 -11.50 -5.05
C HIS A 530 -6.75 -10.39 -4.02
N LEU A 531 -5.58 -9.75 -4.06
CA LEU A 531 -5.24 -8.62 -3.18
C LEU A 531 -6.17 -7.42 -3.40
N LEU A 532 -6.43 -7.07 -4.67
CA LEU A 532 -7.31 -5.96 -5.03
C LEU A 532 -8.75 -6.23 -4.62
N MET A 533 -9.25 -7.45 -4.82
CA MET A 533 -10.56 -7.89 -4.36
C MET A 533 -10.69 -7.76 -2.83
N THR A 534 -9.76 -8.33 -2.08
CA THR A 534 -9.76 -8.31 -0.61
C THR A 534 -9.73 -6.87 -0.08
N ALA A 535 -8.84 -6.04 -0.63
CA ALA A 535 -8.77 -4.62 -0.27
C ALA A 535 -10.06 -3.88 -0.62
N HIS A 536 -10.62 -4.10 -1.81
CA HIS A 536 -11.86 -3.46 -2.27
C HIS A 536 -13.04 -3.79 -1.38
N PHE A 537 -13.29 -5.07 -1.08
CA PHE A 537 -14.43 -5.48 -0.26
C PHE A 537 -14.29 -5.04 1.20
N MET A 538 -13.07 -5.06 1.74
CA MET A 538 -12.79 -4.47 3.05
C MET A 538 -13.06 -2.97 3.09
N ILE A 539 -12.57 -2.22 2.08
CA ILE A 539 -12.72 -0.75 2.02
C ILE A 539 -14.18 -0.35 1.80
N THR A 540 -14.89 -1.00 0.88
CA THR A 540 -16.30 -0.69 0.59
C THR A 540 -17.20 -1.06 1.76
N GLY A 541 -16.97 -2.22 2.39
CA GLY A 541 -17.63 -2.63 3.62
C GLY A 541 -17.40 -1.64 4.77
N TYR A 542 -16.15 -1.21 4.96
CA TYR A 542 -15.80 -0.21 5.97
C TYR A 542 -16.47 1.14 5.68
N LEU A 543 -16.44 1.59 4.44
CA LEU A 543 -17.07 2.85 4.03
C LEU A 543 -18.57 2.81 4.30
N PHE A 544 -19.26 1.74 3.88
CA PHE A 544 -20.70 1.58 4.10
C PHE A 544 -21.06 1.55 5.59
N ALA A 545 -20.37 0.71 6.38
CA ALA A 545 -20.56 0.65 7.84
C ALA A 545 -20.25 1.99 8.51
N TRP A 546 -19.20 2.70 8.07
CA TRP A 546 -18.82 4.01 8.61
C TRP A 546 -19.86 5.09 8.33
N VAL A 547 -20.41 5.15 7.11
CA VAL A 547 -21.43 6.14 6.76
C VAL A 547 -22.72 5.93 7.57
N LEU A 548 -23.06 4.67 7.90
CA LEU A 548 -24.22 4.35 8.72
C LEU A 548 -23.98 4.61 10.21
N ILE A 549 -22.88 4.11 10.78
CA ILE A 549 -22.60 4.22 12.23
C ILE A 549 -22.11 5.63 12.60
N GLY A 550 -21.17 6.18 11.82
CA GLY A 550 -20.54 7.48 12.06
C GLY A 550 -19.93 7.59 13.46
N VAL A 551 -18.77 6.99 13.72
CA VAL A 551 -18.00 7.38 14.92
C VAL A 551 -16.99 8.45 14.59
N ASP A 552 -16.21 8.21 13.55
CA ASP A 552 -15.11 9.06 13.14
C ASP A 552 -15.57 10.37 12.45
N PRO A 553 -14.70 11.40 12.40
CA PRO A 553 -15.00 12.66 11.74
C PRO A 553 -15.16 12.49 10.23
N GLY A 554 -15.97 13.33 9.61
CA GLY A 554 -16.27 13.31 8.18
C GLY A 554 -17.31 14.35 7.76
N PRO A 555 -17.86 14.24 6.55
CA PRO A 555 -18.94 15.10 6.06
C PRO A 555 -20.17 15.11 6.98
N LYS A 556 -21.04 16.10 6.79
CA LYS A 556 -22.29 16.23 7.58
C LYS A 556 -23.13 14.95 7.44
N ARG A 557 -23.53 14.40 8.59
CA ARG A 557 -24.32 13.17 8.65
C ARG A 557 -25.77 13.42 8.28
N TRP A 558 -26.37 12.42 7.66
CA TRP A 558 -27.80 12.39 7.39
C TRP A 558 -28.58 12.01 8.66
N SER A 559 -29.87 12.34 8.69
CA SER A 559 -30.73 11.96 9.82
C SER A 559 -30.72 10.43 10.01
N PRO A 560 -30.86 9.94 11.26
CA PRO A 560 -30.89 8.50 11.52
C PRO A 560 -31.96 7.77 10.69
N ALA A 561 -33.14 8.38 10.50
CA ALA A 561 -34.22 7.83 9.67
C ALA A 561 -33.79 7.62 8.21
N LEU A 562 -33.13 8.61 7.58
CA LEU A 562 -32.64 8.46 6.21
C LEU A 562 -31.55 7.40 6.09
N ARG A 563 -30.68 7.26 7.11
CA ARG A 563 -29.68 6.19 7.16
C ARG A 563 -30.33 4.81 7.26
N LEU A 564 -31.40 4.66 8.05
CA LEU A 564 -32.18 3.42 8.11
C LEU A 564 -32.85 3.11 6.77
N ILE A 565 -33.43 4.09 6.09
CA ILE A 565 -34.02 3.91 4.75
C ILE A 565 -32.95 3.41 3.76
N VAL A 566 -31.78 4.04 3.73
CA VAL A 566 -30.67 3.62 2.87
C VAL A 566 -30.21 2.20 3.23
N LEU A 567 -30.11 1.88 4.52
CA LEU A 567 -29.75 0.54 4.98
C LEU A 567 -30.77 -0.50 4.51
N PHE A 568 -32.07 -0.31 4.77
CA PHE A 568 -33.11 -1.25 4.34
C PHE A 568 -33.20 -1.39 2.81
N ALA A 569 -33.03 -0.30 2.07
CA ALA A 569 -32.94 -0.36 0.61
C ALA A 569 -31.72 -1.20 0.17
N THR A 570 -30.57 -1.01 0.81
CA THR A 570 -29.34 -1.77 0.50
C THR A 570 -29.51 -3.25 0.84
N ILE A 571 -30.13 -3.57 1.99
CA ILE A 571 -30.45 -4.94 2.39
C ILE A 571 -31.32 -5.62 1.31
N ALA A 572 -32.36 -4.94 0.83
CA ALA A 572 -33.23 -5.49 -0.21
C ALA A 572 -32.45 -5.79 -1.50
N PHE A 573 -31.59 -4.87 -1.97
CA PHE A 573 -30.75 -5.11 -3.14
C PHE A 573 -29.74 -6.25 -2.92
N HIS A 574 -29.13 -6.32 -1.73
CA HIS A 574 -28.22 -7.40 -1.37
C HIS A 574 -28.92 -8.77 -1.32
N ALA A 575 -30.16 -8.82 -0.85
CA ALA A 575 -30.95 -10.05 -0.86
C ALA A 575 -31.17 -10.57 -2.29
N PHE A 576 -31.43 -9.67 -3.26
CA PHE A 576 -31.52 -10.05 -4.67
C PHE A 576 -30.21 -10.63 -5.22
N PHE A 577 -29.05 -10.15 -4.77
CA PHE A 577 -27.75 -10.72 -5.16
C PHE A 577 -27.62 -12.19 -4.74
N GLY A 578 -27.96 -12.52 -3.48
CA GLY A 578 -27.96 -13.91 -3.01
C GLY A 578 -28.96 -14.79 -3.78
N VAL A 579 -30.19 -14.29 -4.00
CA VAL A 579 -31.22 -15.01 -4.77
C VAL A 579 -30.79 -15.23 -6.23
N ALA A 580 -30.13 -14.27 -6.86
CA ALA A 580 -29.63 -14.41 -8.23
C ALA A 580 -28.58 -15.52 -8.34
N MET A 581 -27.74 -15.70 -7.31
CA MET A 581 -26.78 -16.82 -7.27
C MET A 581 -27.46 -18.16 -7.00
N ILE A 582 -28.45 -18.21 -6.10
CA ILE A 582 -29.21 -19.43 -5.77
C ILE A 582 -30.00 -19.94 -6.98
N THR A 583 -30.61 -19.02 -7.74
CA THR A 583 -31.43 -19.35 -8.92
C THR A 583 -30.61 -19.46 -10.20
N GLY A 584 -29.34 -19.03 -10.17
CA GLY A 584 -28.42 -19.10 -11.29
C GLY A 584 -28.22 -20.53 -11.82
N THR A 585 -28.03 -20.62 -13.13
CA THR A 585 -27.77 -21.88 -13.86
C THR A 585 -26.38 -21.92 -14.50
N ALA A 586 -25.70 -20.77 -14.58
CA ALA A 586 -24.33 -20.67 -15.07
C ALA A 586 -23.34 -20.64 -13.91
N LEU A 587 -22.21 -21.32 -14.08
CA LEU A 587 -21.09 -21.29 -13.15
C LEU A 587 -20.31 -19.97 -13.29
N LEU A 588 -20.08 -19.29 -12.18
CA LEU A 588 -19.24 -18.11 -12.07
C LEU A 588 -17.78 -18.53 -11.85
N GLY A 589 -16.84 -17.77 -12.40
CA GLY A 589 -15.41 -18.10 -12.34
C GLY A 589 -14.91 -18.95 -13.51
N GLY A 590 -15.72 -19.11 -14.56
CA GLY A 590 -15.32 -19.74 -15.82
C GLY A 590 -14.83 -21.18 -15.61
N ASP A 591 -13.72 -21.50 -16.26
CA ASP A 591 -13.10 -22.83 -16.21
C ASP A 591 -12.24 -23.06 -14.95
N PHE A 592 -12.14 -22.09 -14.04
CA PHE A 592 -11.27 -22.18 -12.87
C PHE A 592 -11.62 -23.38 -11.96
N PHE A 593 -12.84 -23.45 -11.43
CA PHE A 593 -13.27 -24.55 -10.57
C PHE A 593 -13.34 -25.91 -11.29
N PRO A 594 -13.83 -25.99 -12.54
CA PRO A 594 -13.74 -27.21 -13.35
C PRO A 594 -12.30 -27.70 -13.56
N THR A 595 -11.33 -26.80 -13.73
CA THR A 595 -9.91 -27.16 -13.94
C THR A 595 -9.26 -27.71 -12.68
N ILE A 596 -9.55 -27.12 -11.52
CA ILE A 596 -9.03 -27.60 -10.24
C ILE A 596 -9.65 -28.96 -9.87
N ALA A 597 -10.94 -29.16 -10.17
CA ALA A 597 -11.68 -30.40 -9.98
C ALA A 597 -11.51 -31.01 -8.56
N ILE A 598 -11.72 -30.20 -7.52
CA ILE A 598 -11.59 -30.66 -6.13
C ILE A 598 -12.53 -31.86 -5.86
N PRO A 599 -12.03 -33.01 -5.38
CA PRO A 599 -12.83 -34.23 -5.22
C PRO A 599 -14.00 -34.13 -4.25
N TRP A 600 -13.89 -33.28 -3.22
CA TRP A 600 -14.93 -33.11 -2.20
C TRP A 600 -15.98 -32.04 -2.55
N VAL A 601 -15.92 -31.45 -3.76
CA VAL A 601 -16.95 -30.59 -4.33
C VAL A 601 -17.44 -31.19 -5.67
N PRO A 602 -18.24 -32.27 -5.63
CA PRO A 602 -18.64 -32.99 -6.85
C PRO A 602 -19.62 -32.19 -7.73
N ASP A 603 -20.41 -31.28 -7.16
CA ASP A 603 -21.35 -30.43 -7.88
C ASP A 603 -21.01 -28.94 -7.65
N LEU A 604 -20.30 -28.36 -8.62
CA LEU A 604 -19.83 -26.97 -8.57
C LEU A 604 -20.98 -25.96 -8.59
N LEU A 605 -22.08 -26.28 -9.29
CA LEU A 605 -23.23 -25.38 -9.35
C LEU A 605 -24.00 -25.40 -8.02
N ALA A 606 -24.13 -26.58 -7.39
CA ALA A 606 -24.69 -26.66 -6.05
C ALA A 606 -23.83 -25.91 -5.01
N ASP A 607 -22.50 -26.00 -5.10
CA ASP A 607 -21.58 -25.24 -4.23
C ASP A 607 -21.76 -23.73 -4.41
N GLN A 608 -21.88 -23.25 -5.66
CA GLN A 608 -22.18 -21.85 -5.94
C GLN A 608 -23.53 -21.41 -5.36
N ARG A 609 -24.58 -22.21 -5.53
CA ARG A 609 -25.90 -21.91 -4.98
C ARG A 609 -25.89 -21.86 -3.46
N PHE A 610 -25.15 -22.77 -2.82
CA PHE A 610 -24.91 -22.72 -1.39
C PHE A 610 -24.17 -21.45 -0.99
N GLY A 611 -23.15 -21.04 -1.75
CA GLY A 611 -22.50 -19.73 -1.62
C GLY A 611 -23.49 -18.56 -1.71
N GLY A 612 -24.42 -18.58 -2.67
CA GLY A 612 -25.52 -17.60 -2.74
C GLY A 612 -26.39 -17.57 -1.48
N GLY A 613 -26.67 -18.73 -0.89
CA GLY A 613 -27.35 -18.87 0.40
C GLY A 613 -26.53 -18.29 1.56
N VAL A 614 -25.21 -18.50 1.57
CA VAL A 614 -24.30 -17.89 2.55
C VAL A 614 -24.29 -16.37 2.42
N ALA A 615 -24.19 -15.84 1.19
CA ALA A 615 -24.27 -14.40 0.93
C ALA A 615 -25.57 -13.82 1.48
N TRP A 616 -26.70 -14.50 1.24
CA TRP A 616 -27.99 -14.09 1.80
C TRP A 616 -27.98 -14.11 3.33
N ALA A 617 -27.64 -15.23 3.97
CA ALA A 617 -27.71 -15.40 5.42
C ALA A 617 -26.74 -14.49 6.20
N ILE A 618 -25.47 -14.46 5.80
CA ILE A 618 -24.45 -13.59 6.42
C ILE A 618 -24.69 -12.13 6.06
N GLY A 619 -25.43 -11.83 4.97
CA GLY A 619 -25.81 -10.45 4.64
C GLY A 619 -26.79 -9.83 5.64
N GLU A 620 -27.81 -10.59 6.04
CA GLU A 620 -28.90 -10.08 6.86
C GLU A 620 -28.47 -9.79 8.31
N PHE A 621 -27.71 -10.70 8.93
CA PHE A 621 -27.38 -10.59 10.36
C PHE A 621 -26.56 -9.32 10.71
N PRO A 622 -25.42 -9.00 10.06
CA PRO A 622 -24.67 -7.77 10.26
C PRO A 622 -25.48 -6.52 9.93
N SER A 623 -26.37 -6.61 8.94
CA SER A 623 -27.24 -5.49 8.55
C SER A 623 -28.28 -5.18 9.63
N LEU A 624 -28.84 -6.20 10.28
CA LEU A 624 -29.70 -6.04 11.46
C LEU A 624 -28.92 -5.44 12.65
N VAL A 625 -27.67 -5.85 12.86
CA VAL A 625 -26.78 -5.25 13.87
C VAL A 625 -26.56 -3.75 13.57
N LEU A 626 -26.30 -3.39 12.32
CA LEU A 626 -26.19 -1.99 11.89
C LEU A 626 -27.49 -1.22 12.12
N ALA A 627 -28.64 -1.79 11.76
CA ALA A 627 -29.95 -1.18 11.97
C ALA A 627 -30.20 -0.90 13.46
N LEU A 628 -29.91 -1.88 14.32
CA LEU A 628 -30.01 -1.73 15.77
C LEU A 628 -29.10 -0.62 16.30
N ILE A 629 -27.84 -0.55 15.83
CA ILE A 629 -26.91 0.51 16.23
C ILE A 629 -27.46 1.88 15.84
N VAL A 630 -27.93 2.05 14.60
CA VAL A 630 -28.48 3.33 14.12
C VAL A 630 -29.75 3.70 14.88
N ALA A 631 -30.63 2.74 15.17
CA ALA A 631 -31.85 2.97 15.95
C ALA A 631 -31.54 3.39 17.39
N VAL A 632 -30.57 2.73 18.05
CA VAL A 632 -30.13 3.11 19.40
C VAL A 632 -29.50 4.51 19.41
N GLN A 633 -28.71 4.86 18.38
CA GLN A 633 -28.16 6.21 18.24
C GLN A 633 -29.26 7.26 18.06
N TRP A 634 -30.30 6.94 17.29
CA TRP A 634 -31.45 7.80 17.09
C TRP A 634 -32.16 8.07 18.41
N PHE A 635 -32.56 7.01 19.11
CA PHE A 635 -33.26 7.11 20.40
C PHE A 635 -32.50 7.96 21.42
N ARG A 636 -31.17 7.79 21.49
CA ARG A 636 -30.31 8.57 22.40
C ARG A 636 -30.21 10.05 22.01
N THR A 637 -30.22 10.35 20.72
CA THR A 637 -30.12 11.74 20.22
C THR A 637 -31.43 12.47 20.49
N ASP A 638 -32.56 11.86 20.15
CA ASP A 638 -33.90 12.43 20.35
C ASP A 638 -34.18 12.65 21.85
N SER A 639 -33.83 11.68 22.70
CA SER A 639 -33.96 11.84 24.16
C SER A 639 -33.14 13.04 24.68
N ALA A 640 -31.93 13.23 24.17
CA ALA A 640 -31.07 14.33 24.58
C ALA A 640 -31.57 15.69 24.05
N GLU A 641 -32.15 15.73 22.84
CA GLU A 641 -32.75 16.94 22.27
C GLU A 641 -34.05 17.31 22.99
N SER A 642 -34.92 16.35 23.27
CA SER A 642 -36.13 16.55 24.09
C SER A 642 -35.79 17.13 25.46
N VAL A 643 -34.84 16.53 26.19
CA VAL A 643 -34.42 17.07 27.51
C VAL A 643 -33.83 18.49 27.39
N ARG A 644 -33.15 18.84 26.29
CA ARG A 644 -32.65 20.21 26.07
C ARG A 644 -33.79 21.17 25.75
N ALA A 645 -34.77 20.74 24.96
CA ALA A 645 -35.95 21.53 24.63
C ALA A 645 -36.79 21.79 25.88
N ASP A 646 -37.05 20.78 26.71
CA ASP A 646 -37.78 20.91 27.99
C ASP A 646 -37.07 21.91 28.92
N ARG A 647 -35.74 21.79 29.09
CA ARG A 647 -34.95 22.75 29.90
C ARG A 647 -34.91 24.17 29.34
N LYS A 648 -35.15 24.34 28.04
CA LYS A 648 -35.24 25.65 27.41
C LYS A 648 -36.63 26.24 27.66
N ALA A 649 -37.68 25.45 27.45
CA ALA A 649 -39.07 25.77 27.76
C ALA A 649 -39.25 26.18 29.23
N ASP A 650 -38.71 25.41 30.18
CA ASP A 650 -38.73 25.75 31.61
C ASP A 650 -38.06 27.10 31.92
N ARG A 651 -37.11 27.53 31.10
CA ARG A 651 -36.33 28.76 31.29
C ARG A 651 -36.96 29.98 30.65
N ASP A 652 -37.56 29.82 29.48
CA ASP A 652 -38.15 30.92 28.71
C ASP A 652 -39.68 30.96 28.75
N GLY A 653 -40.30 30.06 29.53
CA GLY A 653 -41.75 30.02 29.73
C GLY A 653 -42.51 29.63 28.47
N ASP A 654 -41.99 28.64 27.73
CA ASP A 654 -42.57 28.20 26.45
C ASP A 654 -42.67 29.31 25.39
N ALA A 655 -41.71 30.24 25.36
CA ALA A 655 -41.75 31.41 24.46
C ALA A 655 -41.88 31.02 22.98
N GLU A 656 -41.26 29.91 22.58
CA GLU A 656 -41.32 29.38 21.22
C GLU A 656 -42.72 28.86 20.86
N LEU A 657 -43.38 28.15 21.79
CA LEU A 657 -44.74 27.65 21.62
C LEU A 657 -45.74 28.80 21.60
N ALA A 658 -45.55 29.81 22.46
CA ALA A 658 -46.38 31.02 22.47
C ALA A 658 -46.28 31.80 21.14
N ALA A 659 -45.08 31.98 20.61
CA ALA A 659 -44.86 32.61 19.31
C ALA A 659 -45.45 31.80 18.15
N TYR A 660 -45.37 30.47 18.22
CA TYR A 660 -45.98 29.58 17.23
C TYR A 660 -47.51 29.66 17.25
N ASN A 661 -48.13 29.62 18.44
CA ASN A 661 -49.58 29.77 18.62
C ASN A 661 -50.06 31.14 18.12
N ALA A 662 -49.32 32.22 18.40
CA ALA A 662 -49.64 33.55 17.89
C ALA A 662 -49.61 33.60 16.34
N ARG A 663 -48.66 32.90 15.70
CA ARG A 663 -48.61 32.80 14.24
C ARG A 663 -49.81 32.02 13.68
N LEU A 664 -50.19 30.90 14.30
CA LEU A 664 -51.36 30.12 13.88
C LEU A 664 -52.66 30.93 14.01
N ALA A 665 -52.81 31.70 15.10
CA ALA A 665 -53.95 32.60 15.27
C ALA A 665 -54.01 33.66 14.17
N GLN A 666 -52.88 34.27 13.79
CA GLN A 666 -52.83 35.21 12.67
C GLN A 666 -53.21 34.56 11.33
N LEU A 667 -52.82 33.31 11.09
CA LEU A 667 -53.22 32.58 9.88
C LEU A 667 -54.72 32.28 9.86
N ALA A 668 -55.28 31.83 10.99
CA ALA A 668 -56.71 31.59 11.12
C ALA A 668 -57.55 32.87 10.91
N ASP A 669 -57.11 33.99 11.48
CA ASP A 669 -57.74 35.30 11.27
C ASP A 669 -57.71 35.74 9.79
N ARG A 670 -56.59 35.49 9.10
CA ARG A 670 -56.48 35.78 7.65
C ARG A 670 -57.42 34.91 6.83
N ASP A 671 -57.52 33.62 7.15
CA ASP A 671 -58.43 32.71 6.46
C ASP A 671 -59.90 33.07 6.68
N GLN A 672 -60.27 33.49 7.91
CA GLN A 672 -61.62 33.97 8.19
C GLN A 672 -61.95 35.26 7.43
N ARG A 673 -61.01 36.22 7.35
CA ARG A 673 -61.16 37.45 6.55
C ARG A 673 -61.19 37.22 5.04
N THR A 674 -60.72 36.07 4.57
CA THR A 674 -60.75 35.70 3.14
C THR A 674 -62.04 34.93 2.78
N LYS A 675 -62.75 34.39 3.78
CA LYS A 675 -64.01 33.65 3.63
C LYS A 675 -65.26 34.51 3.89
N ALA A 676 -65.11 35.59 4.67
CA ALA A 676 -66.09 36.67 4.79
C ALA A 676 -65.92 37.65 3.62
#